data_AF-A0A2B4RPS4-F1
#
_entry.id   AF-A0A2B4RPS4-F1
#
_cell.length_a   1.000
_cell.length_b   1.000
_cell.length_c   1.000
_cell.angle_alpha   90.00
_cell.angle_beta   90.00
_cell.angle_gamma   90.00
#
_symmetry.space_group_name_H-M   'P 1'
#
loop_
_entity.id
_entity.type
_entity.pdbx_description
1 polymer ?
#
loop_
_entity_poly.entity_id
_entity_poly.type
_entity_poly.pdbx_seq_one_letter_code
_entity_poly.pdbx_strand_id
1 'polypeptide(L)'
;MDPFNLANFDMGKRYIAKYGSVEYLITQAKNGNTSAQVDLGIAYGVGVRDFVEKDSEKAFGWLNAAVENGCTSPSIIGKVAELHDLKGTTQHQLKAYELYLKAALLGFPNSQINLAEMYRCGVEGIVNEDLKEAFKWYKIAADESVRDVNTDLEALGLLLPGAMSNMGNTFGDDRQRALRFLYKCYLEGDCPEGKPQPTKAVYYLTRAAELGDTWAQLNVGKIYLNGSCEQIKDFKKAKRWLEKASASGHVEAKELLQECPSDDNTKHDSSEVATEAFKQSFDILGEKFRQRAEANKHPFAIFKPVAFSEKMLHLYNWSPTGRVYLQAYKLVKEGFEVLCKSNFTDERGITLIAHGYLTENSILQAFPQIQNLLLPKILELCEESLNKSPCFFEGLHLSFALRDCTMGKRSKESCEDDVKAIMCIMNLINFIQKAEPNSPPSEEPFEFDKNYSSWLHVLYFQLAAMYTISDATRQAAEAFENSLKCCPSFHEAKTGLGYSLMLLYLSKKSFERKEASHKLPKVLLRVNKKQHKDRDISKYDSWTAEKLRNSAVKVLKEYLTEAPQCQKKYPNACYYLANIHYVEGNIEEFRKYFELGQDAEEKRLPFMAAINLPLKDFMAPFYQHFPHVKERARCGNKACTKKVKEIDLKSCGGCSKQKYCSK
;
A
#
# COMPACT_ATOMS: atom_id res chain seq x y z
N MET A 1 -12.39 -12.51 -12.05
CA MET A 1 -13.22 -13.72 -12.24
C MET A 1 -12.26 -14.88 -12.31
N ASP A 2 -12.35 -15.81 -11.37
CA ASP A 2 -11.45 -16.96 -11.17
C ASP A 2 -11.51 -17.96 -12.36
N PRO A 3 -10.39 -18.36 -12.99
CA PRO A 3 -10.39 -19.31 -14.11
C PRO A 3 -10.76 -20.74 -13.67
N PHE A 4 -10.84 -21.02 -12.37
CA PHE A 4 -11.00 -22.37 -11.84
C PHE A 4 -12.36 -22.65 -11.17
N ASN A 5 -13.28 -21.68 -11.12
CA ASN A 5 -14.63 -21.92 -10.62
C ASN A 5 -15.59 -22.34 -11.76
N LEU A 6 -15.49 -23.62 -12.13
CA LEU A 6 -16.09 -24.24 -13.33
C LEU A 6 -17.52 -24.76 -13.14
N ALA A 7 -18.17 -24.51 -12.01
CA ALA A 7 -19.48 -25.09 -11.71
C ALA A 7 -20.63 -24.59 -12.61
N ASN A 8 -20.44 -23.53 -13.40
CA ASN A 8 -21.47 -22.95 -14.28
C ASN A 8 -20.99 -22.59 -15.69
N PHE A 9 -19.83 -23.11 -16.14
CA PHE A 9 -19.31 -22.84 -17.47
C PHE A 9 -19.37 -24.11 -18.33
N ASP A 10 -20.21 -24.12 -19.36
CA ASP A 10 -20.31 -25.24 -20.30
C ASP A 10 -19.07 -25.25 -21.23
N MET A 11 -17.94 -25.75 -20.71
CA MET A 11 -16.68 -25.85 -21.44
C MET A 11 -16.82 -26.65 -22.73
N GLY A 12 -17.73 -27.64 -22.76
CA GLY A 12 -18.04 -28.43 -23.95
C GLY A 12 -18.51 -27.54 -25.10
N LYS A 13 -19.48 -26.65 -24.85
CA LYS A 13 -19.94 -25.68 -25.85
C LYS A 13 -18.84 -24.76 -26.36
N ARG A 14 -17.91 -24.34 -25.50
CA ARG A 14 -16.78 -23.48 -25.92
C ARG A 14 -15.80 -24.23 -26.83
N TYR A 15 -15.45 -25.47 -26.49
CA TYR A 15 -14.57 -26.26 -27.33
C TYR A 15 -15.22 -26.63 -28.66
N ILE A 16 -16.52 -26.95 -28.66
CA ILE A 16 -17.31 -27.16 -29.89
C ILE A 16 -17.37 -25.87 -30.72
N ALA A 17 -17.59 -24.70 -30.11
CA ALA A 17 -17.61 -23.44 -30.84
C ALA A 17 -16.25 -23.06 -31.44
N LYS A 18 -15.14 -23.39 -30.75
CA LYS A 18 -13.78 -23.05 -31.19
C LYS A 18 -13.20 -24.04 -32.20
N TYR A 19 -13.52 -25.32 -32.05
CA TYR A 19 -12.90 -26.42 -32.81
C TYR A 19 -13.89 -27.25 -33.63
N GLY A 20 -15.20 -27.06 -33.47
CA GLY A 20 -16.23 -27.84 -34.15
C GLY A 20 -16.43 -29.23 -33.51
N SER A 21 -15.36 -30.00 -33.32
CA SER A 21 -15.41 -31.33 -32.71
C SER A 21 -14.14 -31.66 -31.90
N VAL A 22 -14.23 -32.70 -31.07
CA VAL A 22 -13.09 -33.26 -30.32
C VAL A 22 -12.02 -33.78 -31.28
N GLU A 23 -12.42 -34.43 -32.37
CA GLU A 23 -11.51 -34.99 -33.37
C GLU A 23 -10.70 -33.90 -34.07
N TYR A 24 -11.33 -32.75 -34.38
CA TYR A 24 -10.62 -31.62 -34.95
C TYR A 24 -9.65 -31.00 -33.94
N LEU A 25 -10.05 -30.86 -32.67
CA LEU A 25 -9.15 -30.43 -31.59
C LEU A 25 -7.94 -31.37 -31.46
N ILE A 26 -8.16 -32.69 -31.45
CA ILE A 26 -7.10 -33.70 -31.43
C ILE A 26 -6.19 -33.57 -32.65
N THR A 27 -6.76 -33.35 -33.83
CA THR A 27 -5.98 -33.20 -35.08
C THR A 27 -5.09 -31.96 -35.02
N GLN A 28 -5.63 -30.82 -34.59
CA GLN A 28 -4.85 -29.59 -34.39
C GLN A 28 -3.76 -29.79 -33.34
N ALA A 29 -4.07 -30.47 -32.23
CA ALA A 29 -3.10 -30.76 -31.19
C ALA A 29 -1.97 -31.68 -31.69
N LYS A 30 -2.29 -32.69 -32.52
CA LYS A 30 -1.30 -33.55 -33.19
C LYS A 30 -0.44 -32.80 -34.21
N ASN A 31 -0.99 -31.78 -34.86
CA ASN A 31 -0.28 -30.91 -35.80
C ASN A 31 0.62 -29.85 -35.12
N GLY A 32 0.82 -29.92 -33.80
CA GLY A 32 1.71 -29.00 -33.07
C GLY A 32 1.06 -27.67 -32.68
N ASN A 33 -0.26 -27.51 -32.82
CA ASN A 33 -0.94 -26.30 -32.38
C ASN A 33 -0.96 -26.23 -30.84
N THR A 34 -0.14 -25.35 -30.27
CA THR A 34 0.02 -25.20 -28.82
C THR A 34 -1.28 -24.84 -28.10
N SER A 35 -2.14 -24.00 -28.69
CA SER A 35 -3.44 -23.69 -28.08
C SER A 35 -4.37 -24.91 -28.06
N ALA A 36 -4.35 -25.72 -29.11
CA ALA A 36 -5.13 -26.97 -29.15
C ALA A 36 -4.60 -27.99 -28.14
N GLN A 37 -3.28 -28.10 -27.97
CA GLN A 37 -2.66 -28.97 -26.97
C GLN A 37 -3.01 -28.54 -25.55
N VAL A 38 -2.99 -27.23 -25.25
CA VAL A 38 -3.44 -26.69 -23.95
C VAL A 38 -4.90 -26.99 -23.69
N ASP A 39 -5.77 -26.66 -24.66
CA ASP A 39 -7.22 -26.83 -24.51
C ASP A 39 -7.61 -28.29 -24.33
N LEU A 40 -6.97 -29.20 -25.07
CA LEU A 40 -7.18 -30.64 -24.94
C LEU A 40 -6.64 -31.18 -23.61
N GLY A 41 -5.50 -30.69 -23.15
CA GLY A 41 -4.93 -31.05 -21.85
C GLY A 41 -5.83 -30.64 -20.69
N ILE A 42 -6.40 -29.42 -20.73
CA ILE A 42 -7.37 -28.95 -19.73
C ILE A 42 -8.65 -29.78 -19.80
N ALA A 43 -9.16 -30.08 -21.00
CA ALA A 43 -10.38 -30.85 -21.19
C ALA A 43 -10.26 -32.25 -20.55
N TYR A 44 -9.15 -32.97 -20.80
CA TYR A 44 -8.88 -34.25 -20.14
C TYR A 44 -8.65 -34.11 -18.63
N GLY A 45 -8.06 -33.01 -18.15
CA GLY A 45 -7.80 -32.81 -16.72
C GLY A 45 -9.09 -32.61 -15.89
N VAL A 46 -10.08 -31.94 -16.46
CA VAL A 46 -11.37 -31.68 -15.78
C VAL A 46 -12.38 -32.80 -16.05
N GLY A 47 -12.37 -33.40 -17.24
CA GLY A 47 -13.43 -34.26 -17.74
C GLY A 47 -14.64 -33.42 -18.14
N VAL A 48 -14.75 -33.14 -19.43
CA VAL A 48 -15.83 -32.31 -19.99
C VAL A 48 -16.95 -33.22 -20.47
N ARG A 49 -18.10 -33.13 -19.80
CA ARG A 49 -19.30 -33.92 -20.14
C ARG A 49 -19.62 -33.81 -21.64
N ASP A 50 -19.93 -34.95 -22.25
CA ASP A 50 -20.25 -35.08 -23.69
C ASP A 50 -19.14 -34.60 -24.64
N PHE A 51 -17.89 -34.49 -24.15
CA PHE A 51 -16.73 -34.07 -24.95
C PHE A 51 -15.51 -34.99 -24.73
N VAL A 52 -14.96 -35.04 -23.51
CA VAL A 52 -13.88 -35.98 -23.14
C VAL A 52 -14.02 -36.45 -21.69
N GLU A 53 -13.75 -37.73 -21.43
CA GLU A 53 -13.66 -38.25 -20.07
C GLU A 53 -12.42 -37.74 -19.36
N LYS A 54 -12.48 -37.64 -18.02
CA LYS A 54 -11.34 -37.23 -17.21
C LYS A 54 -10.22 -38.25 -17.33
N ASP A 55 -9.04 -37.82 -17.77
CA ASP A 55 -7.86 -38.67 -17.97
C ASP A 55 -6.59 -37.88 -17.64
N SER A 56 -6.03 -38.13 -16.46
CA SER A 56 -4.86 -37.38 -15.97
C SER A 56 -3.59 -37.61 -16.79
N GLU A 57 -3.40 -38.80 -17.38
CA GLU A 57 -2.21 -39.09 -18.18
C GLU A 57 -2.31 -38.45 -19.57
N LYS A 58 -3.50 -38.46 -20.20
CA LYS A 58 -3.71 -37.68 -21.43
C LYS A 58 -3.61 -36.18 -21.18
N ALA A 59 -4.16 -35.70 -20.06
CA ALA A 59 -4.02 -34.30 -19.66
C ALA A 59 -2.54 -33.91 -19.56
N PHE A 60 -1.75 -34.70 -18.83
CA PHE A 60 -0.31 -34.51 -18.72
C PHE A 60 0.39 -34.56 -20.08
N GLY A 61 0.10 -35.56 -20.90
CA GLY A 61 0.73 -35.71 -22.22
C GLY A 61 0.50 -34.50 -23.13
N TRP A 62 -0.73 -33.98 -23.19
CA TRP A 62 -1.05 -32.82 -24.02
C TRP A 62 -0.49 -31.51 -23.47
N LEU A 63 -0.55 -31.30 -22.15
CA LEU A 63 0.04 -30.12 -21.54
C LEU A 63 1.57 -30.12 -21.67
N ASN A 64 2.22 -31.26 -21.48
CA ASN A 64 3.66 -31.41 -21.67
C ASN A 64 4.05 -31.16 -23.12
N ALA A 65 3.31 -31.72 -24.09
CA ALA A 65 3.51 -31.43 -25.51
C ALA A 65 3.33 -29.94 -25.83
N ALA A 66 2.37 -29.25 -25.20
CA ALA A 66 2.21 -27.82 -25.35
C ALA A 66 3.44 -27.04 -24.90
N VAL A 67 4.01 -27.39 -23.74
CA VAL A 67 5.22 -26.75 -23.21
C VAL A 67 6.44 -27.05 -24.08
N GLU A 68 6.60 -28.28 -24.56
CA GLU A 68 7.67 -28.68 -25.48
C GLU A 68 7.58 -27.97 -26.84
N ASN A 69 6.36 -27.71 -27.34
CA ASN A 69 6.11 -26.96 -28.57
C ASN A 69 6.10 -25.43 -28.39
N GLY A 70 6.59 -24.92 -27.25
CA GLY A 70 6.81 -23.49 -27.05
C GLY A 70 5.66 -22.74 -26.38
N CYS A 71 4.75 -23.41 -25.66
CA CYS A 71 3.79 -22.73 -24.80
C CYS A 71 4.52 -21.90 -23.73
N THR A 72 4.23 -20.60 -23.69
CA THR A 72 4.82 -19.64 -22.75
C THR A 72 3.88 -19.29 -21.59
N SER A 73 2.71 -19.94 -21.51
CA SER A 73 1.74 -19.69 -20.43
C SER A 73 2.30 -20.15 -19.07
N PRO A 74 2.52 -19.24 -18.10
CA PRO A 74 3.15 -19.60 -16.83
C PRO A 74 2.31 -20.58 -16.01
N SER A 75 0.98 -20.47 -16.11
CA SER A 75 0.04 -21.38 -15.45
C SER A 75 0.09 -22.81 -15.98
N ILE A 76 0.28 -22.96 -17.30
CA ILE A 76 0.41 -24.28 -17.94
C ILE A 76 1.77 -24.89 -17.64
N ILE A 77 2.85 -24.09 -17.74
CA ILE A 77 4.20 -24.53 -17.39
C ILE A 77 4.23 -25.01 -15.94
N GLY A 78 3.66 -24.22 -15.02
CA GLY A 78 3.57 -24.59 -13.61
C GLY A 78 2.72 -25.84 -13.35
N LYS A 79 1.65 -26.05 -14.13
CA LYS A 79 0.84 -27.27 -13.99
C LYS A 79 1.58 -28.52 -14.49
N VAL A 80 2.32 -28.41 -15.58
CA VAL A 80 3.17 -29.51 -16.09
C VAL A 80 4.28 -29.83 -15.11
N ALA A 81 4.87 -28.80 -14.48
CA ALA A 81 5.86 -28.98 -13.41
C ALA A 81 5.29 -29.80 -12.23
N GLU A 82 4.10 -29.44 -11.73
CA GLU A 82 3.38 -30.18 -10.68
C GLU A 82 3.12 -31.64 -11.07
N LEU A 83 2.72 -31.88 -12.32
CA LEU A 83 2.46 -33.24 -12.80
C LEU A 83 3.74 -34.08 -12.92
N HIS A 84 4.89 -33.48 -13.25
CA HIS A 84 6.18 -34.16 -13.18
C HIS A 84 6.55 -34.43 -11.71
N ASP A 85 6.39 -33.46 -10.83
CA ASP A 85 6.73 -33.56 -9.41
C ASP A 85 5.98 -34.72 -8.72
N LEU A 86 4.67 -34.86 -9.01
CA LEU A 86 3.83 -35.96 -8.53
C LEU A 86 4.32 -37.36 -8.94
N LYS A 87 5.10 -37.47 -10.02
CA LYS A 87 5.67 -38.76 -10.47
C LYS A 87 6.90 -39.17 -9.64
N GLY A 88 7.55 -38.23 -8.95
CA GLY A 88 8.53 -38.50 -7.89
C GLY A 88 9.85 -39.18 -8.29
N THR A 89 10.06 -39.52 -9.57
CA THR A 89 11.36 -40.03 -10.03
C THR A 89 12.38 -38.89 -10.14
N THR A 90 13.67 -39.16 -9.98
CA THR A 90 14.73 -38.13 -10.11
C THR A 90 14.66 -37.41 -11.46
N GLN A 91 14.36 -38.12 -12.55
CA GLN A 91 14.21 -37.50 -13.87
C GLN A 91 13.03 -36.52 -13.92
N HIS A 92 11.90 -36.90 -13.30
CA HIS A 92 10.72 -36.05 -13.27
C HIS A 92 10.88 -34.89 -12.29
N GLN A 93 11.55 -35.08 -11.16
CA GLN A 93 11.89 -34.00 -10.23
C GLN A 93 12.81 -32.96 -10.86
N LEU A 94 13.76 -33.38 -11.71
CA LEU A 94 14.59 -32.44 -12.49
C LEU A 94 13.74 -31.61 -13.46
N LYS A 95 12.85 -32.26 -14.21
CA LYS A 95 11.93 -31.57 -15.12
C LYS A 95 10.97 -30.63 -14.36
N ALA A 96 10.47 -31.07 -13.21
CA ALA A 96 9.62 -30.25 -12.35
C ALA A 96 10.38 -29.00 -11.90
N TYR A 97 11.62 -29.13 -11.42
CA TYR A 97 12.48 -28.01 -11.05
C TYR A 97 12.67 -27.02 -12.21
N GLU A 98 13.05 -27.49 -13.39
CA GLU A 98 13.27 -26.64 -14.57
C GLU A 98 12.00 -25.86 -14.98
N LEU A 99 10.85 -26.54 -14.95
CA LEU A 99 9.57 -25.96 -15.31
C LEU A 99 9.05 -25.02 -14.23
N TYR A 100 9.21 -25.35 -12.94
CA TYR A 100 8.90 -24.45 -11.84
C TYR A 100 9.75 -23.19 -11.92
N LEU A 101 11.06 -23.31 -12.15
CA LEU A 101 11.94 -22.16 -12.36
C LEU A 101 11.45 -21.30 -13.53
N LYS A 102 11.18 -21.91 -14.68
CA LYS A 102 10.66 -21.19 -15.85
C LYS A 102 9.35 -20.44 -15.55
N ALA A 103 8.38 -21.09 -14.92
CA ALA A 103 7.09 -20.47 -14.58
C ALA A 103 7.22 -19.41 -13.49
N ALA A 104 8.09 -19.63 -12.49
CA ALA A 104 8.36 -18.70 -11.41
C ALA A 104 9.02 -17.41 -11.93
N LEU A 105 9.94 -17.54 -12.89
CA LEU A 105 10.58 -16.43 -13.61
C LEU A 105 9.59 -15.66 -14.52
N LEU A 106 8.51 -16.32 -14.95
CA LEU A 106 7.40 -15.66 -15.63
C LEU A 106 6.34 -15.12 -14.65
N GLY A 107 6.62 -15.14 -13.35
CA GLY A 107 5.77 -14.51 -12.33
C GLY A 107 4.63 -15.37 -11.81
N PHE A 108 4.65 -16.70 -12.02
CA PHE A 108 3.57 -17.57 -11.55
C PHE A 108 3.72 -17.92 -10.06
N PRO A 109 2.82 -17.47 -9.16
CA PRO A 109 3.00 -17.59 -7.71
C PRO A 109 3.07 -19.04 -7.21
N ASN A 110 2.29 -19.95 -7.79
CA ASN A 110 2.34 -21.37 -7.40
C ASN A 110 3.70 -22.00 -7.68
N SER A 111 4.31 -21.70 -8.82
CA SER A 111 5.66 -22.19 -9.11
C SER A 111 6.72 -21.52 -8.25
N GLN A 112 6.53 -20.25 -7.85
CA GLN A 112 7.41 -19.60 -6.88
C GLN A 112 7.33 -20.30 -5.51
N ILE A 113 6.13 -20.64 -5.03
CA ILE A 113 5.93 -21.40 -3.78
C ILE A 113 6.56 -22.79 -3.88
N ASN A 114 6.32 -23.53 -4.97
CA ASN A 114 6.85 -24.88 -5.12
C ASN A 114 8.38 -24.86 -5.23
N LEU A 115 8.96 -23.91 -5.96
CA LEU A 115 10.40 -23.73 -6.01
C LEU A 115 10.97 -23.37 -4.62
N ALA A 116 10.25 -22.55 -3.84
CA ALA A 116 10.63 -22.26 -2.46
C ALA A 116 10.67 -23.53 -1.60
N GLU A 117 9.69 -24.42 -1.74
CA GLU A 117 9.67 -25.70 -1.02
C GLU A 117 10.78 -26.65 -1.46
N MET A 118 11.10 -26.70 -2.76
CA MET A 118 12.23 -27.50 -3.24
C MET A 118 13.55 -27.04 -2.62
N TYR A 119 13.78 -25.72 -2.51
CA TYR A 119 14.92 -25.17 -1.80
C TYR A 119 14.84 -25.36 -0.28
N ARG A 120 13.64 -25.30 0.33
CA ARG A 120 13.50 -25.44 1.79
C ARG A 120 13.78 -26.88 2.25
N CYS A 121 13.31 -27.87 1.51
CA CYS A 121 13.53 -29.28 1.86
C CYS A 121 14.82 -29.85 1.28
N GLY A 122 15.35 -29.24 0.22
CA GLY A 122 16.29 -29.92 -0.67
C GLY A 122 15.61 -31.07 -1.42
N VAL A 123 16.09 -31.35 -2.63
CA VAL A 123 15.68 -32.53 -3.40
C VAL A 123 16.96 -33.20 -3.88
N GLU A 124 17.20 -34.42 -3.37
CA GLU A 124 18.43 -35.18 -3.62
C GLU A 124 18.75 -35.26 -5.12
N GLY A 125 19.97 -34.89 -5.50
CA GLY A 125 20.42 -34.90 -6.89
C GLY A 125 19.87 -33.79 -7.79
N ILE A 126 19.00 -32.91 -7.28
CA ILE A 126 18.40 -31.79 -8.04
C ILE A 126 18.85 -30.45 -7.46
N VAL A 127 18.55 -30.23 -6.18
CA VAL A 127 18.77 -28.94 -5.51
C VAL A 127 19.08 -29.17 -4.04
N ASN A 128 20.09 -28.46 -3.54
CA ASN A 128 20.43 -28.52 -2.12
C ASN A 128 19.46 -27.68 -1.30
N GLU A 129 19.33 -28.03 -0.02
CA GLU A 129 18.67 -27.17 0.94
C GLU A 129 19.32 -25.77 0.95
N ASP A 130 18.53 -24.75 0.66
CA ASP A 130 18.91 -23.35 0.72
C ASP A 130 17.73 -22.51 1.22
N LEU A 131 17.67 -22.34 2.55
CA LEU A 131 16.64 -21.52 3.19
C LEU A 131 16.67 -20.05 2.72
N LYS A 132 17.82 -19.52 2.29
CA LYS A 132 17.89 -18.14 1.77
C LYS A 132 17.16 -18.05 0.43
N GLU A 133 17.41 -18.99 -0.46
CA GLU A 133 16.75 -19.03 -1.77
C GLU A 133 15.26 -19.35 -1.64
N ALA A 134 14.89 -20.27 -0.74
CA ALA A 134 13.49 -20.55 -0.41
C ALA A 134 12.74 -19.28 0.03
N PHE A 135 13.32 -18.52 0.96
CA PHE A 135 12.68 -17.30 1.46
C PHE A 135 12.62 -16.17 0.43
N LYS A 136 13.56 -16.11 -0.53
CA LYS A 136 13.43 -15.19 -1.67
C LYS A 136 12.19 -15.53 -2.49
N TRP A 137 12.02 -16.80 -2.87
CA TRP A 137 10.86 -17.23 -3.67
C TRP A 137 9.54 -17.06 -2.93
N TYR A 138 9.49 -17.38 -1.64
CA TYR A 138 8.33 -17.10 -0.80
C TYR A 138 7.96 -15.61 -0.75
N LYS A 139 8.96 -14.73 -0.59
CA LYS A 139 8.74 -13.27 -0.59
C LYS A 139 8.29 -12.77 -1.96
N ILE A 140 8.80 -13.32 -3.06
CA ILE A 140 8.32 -12.98 -4.40
C ILE A 140 6.84 -13.37 -4.54
N ALA A 141 6.45 -14.59 -4.16
CA ALA A 141 5.07 -15.06 -4.20
C ALA A 141 4.12 -14.25 -3.30
N ALA A 142 4.62 -13.74 -2.17
CA ALA A 142 3.89 -12.86 -1.26
C ALA A 142 3.75 -11.40 -1.74
N ASP A 143 4.36 -11.04 -2.89
CA ASP A 143 4.48 -9.66 -3.39
C ASP A 143 5.16 -8.76 -2.33
N GLU A 144 6.30 -9.24 -1.81
CA GLU A 144 7.21 -8.58 -0.84
C GLU A 144 8.48 -8.02 -1.49
N SER A 145 8.59 -8.03 -2.82
CA SER A 145 9.68 -7.54 -3.67
C SER A 145 11.05 -7.35 -2.98
N VAL A 146 11.93 -8.36 -3.09
CA VAL A 146 13.37 -8.20 -2.86
C VAL A 146 14.03 -8.33 -4.24
N ARG A 147 14.42 -7.22 -4.87
CA ARG A 147 15.37 -7.26 -6.00
C ARG A 147 16.79 -7.32 -5.44
N ASP A 148 17.14 -8.49 -4.92
CA ASP A 148 18.52 -8.88 -4.67
C ASP A 148 18.75 -10.26 -5.30
N VAL A 149 18.32 -10.38 -6.56
CA VAL A 149 18.69 -11.50 -7.42
C VAL A 149 19.94 -11.03 -8.15
N ASN A 150 21.07 -11.69 -7.89
CA ASN A 150 22.33 -11.44 -8.57
C ASN A 150 22.08 -11.32 -10.08
N THR A 151 22.83 -10.40 -10.67
CA THR A 151 22.81 -9.80 -12.01
C THR A 151 22.75 -10.74 -13.23
N ASP A 152 22.62 -12.05 -13.06
CA ASP A 152 22.52 -13.02 -14.16
C ASP A 152 21.07 -13.35 -14.56
N LEU A 153 20.09 -12.95 -13.75
CA LEU A 153 18.66 -13.12 -14.03
C LEU A 153 17.98 -11.86 -14.61
N GLU A 154 18.71 -10.74 -14.69
CA GLU A 154 18.21 -9.46 -15.19
C GLU A 154 17.90 -9.47 -16.70
N ALA A 155 18.47 -10.41 -17.47
CA ALA A 155 18.28 -10.48 -18.92
C ALA A 155 16.90 -11.02 -19.36
N LEU A 156 16.12 -11.66 -18.47
CA LEU A 156 14.81 -12.26 -18.81
C LEU A 156 13.61 -11.63 -18.06
N GLY A 157 13.85 -10.74 -17.10
CA GLY A 157 12.83 -10.12 -16.23
C GLY A 157 12.06 -8.91 -16.80
N LEU A 158 12.17 -8.62 -18.10
CA LEU A 158 11.60 -7.42 -18.74
C LEU A 158 10.05 -7.35 -18.82
N LEU A 159 9.32 -8.34 -18.29
CA LEU A 159 7.85 -8.43 -18.43
C LEU A 159 7.02 -8.22 -17.14
N LEU A 160 7.63 -8.12 -15.96
CA LEU A 160 6.91 -8.45 -14.73
C LEU A 160 6.14 -7.35 -13.96
N PRO A 161 6.37 -6.04 -14.12
CA PRO A 161 5.51 -5.05 -13.44
C PRO A 161 4.08 -4.97 -14.03
N GLY A 162 3.96 -5.13 -15.36
CA GLY A 162 2.67 -5.04 -16.08
C GLY A 162 1.88 -6.35 -16.11
N ALA A 163 2.56 -7.51 -16.10
CA ALA A 163 1.89 -8.80 -16.11
C ALA A 163 1.18 -9.12 -14.78
N MET A 164 1.78 -8.78 -13.63
CA MET A 164 1.18 -9.01 -12.31
C MET A 164 0.00 -8.07 -12.00
N SER A 165 -0.01 -6.86 -12.57
CA SER A 165 -1.08 -5.87 -12.35
C SER A 165 -2.30 -6.11 -13.26
N ASN A 166 -2.11 -6.72 -14.44
CA ASN A 166 -3.18 -7.04 -15.39
C ASN A 166 -3.92 -8.36 -15.09
N MET A 167 -3.47 -9.15 -14.12
CA MET A 167 -4.09 -10.43 -13.73
C MET A 167 -4.90 -10.29 -12.43
N GLY A 168 -6.00 -9.53 -12.49
CA GLY A 168 -6.81 -9.19 -11.31
C GLY A 168 -7.55 -10.36 -10.65
N ASN A 169 -7.71 -10.30 -9.31
CA ASN A 169 -8.68 -11.01 -8.47
C ASN A 169 -8.79 -12.55 -8.55
N THR A 170 -7.87 -13.24 -9.23
CA THR A 170 -7.87 -14.73 -9.33
C THR A 170 -6.79 -15.40 -8.48
N PHE A 171 -5.85 -14.62 -7.94
CA PHE A 171 -4.66 -15.08 -7.22
C PHE A 171 -4.69 -14.80 -5.70
N GLY A 172 -5.87 -14.50 -5.15
CA GLY A 172 -6.00 -14.17 -3.72
C GLY A 172 -5.43 -15.26 -2.80
N ASP A 173 -5.68 -16.53 -3.14
CA ASP A 173 -5.25 -17.67 -2.32
C ASP A 173 -3.73 -17.91 -2.36
N ASP A 174 -3.08 -17.81 -3.53
CA ASP A 174 -1.64 -18.12 -3.62
C ASP A 174 -0.78 -17.11 -2.83
N ARG A 175 -1.13 -15.82 -2.88
CA ARG A 175 -0.45 -14.79 -2.07
C ARG A 175 -0.66 -15.03 -0.58
N GLN A 176 -1.90 -15.32 -0.17
CA GLN A 176 -2.22 -15.68 1.21
C GLN A 176 -1.48 -16.95 1.65
N ARG A 177 -1.34 -17.94 0.75
CA ARG A 177 -0.62 -19.19 0.98
C ARG A 177 0.88 -18.93 1.19
N ALA A 178 1.52 -18.13 0.35
CA ALA A 178 2.93 -17.76 0.52
C ALA A 178 3.18 -17.05 1.87
N LEU A 179 2.29 -16.15 2.28
CA LEU A 179 2.36 -15.49 3.59
C LEU A 179 2.16 -16.46 4.76
N ARG A 180 1.28 -17.46 4.62
CA ARG A 180 1.10 -18.54 5.61
C ARG A 180 2.34 -19.42 5.72
N PHE A 181 3.01 -19.74 4.62
CA PHE A 181 4.28 -20.47 4.64
C PHE A 181 5.36 -19.66 5.37
N LEU A 182 5.52 -18.37 5.05
CA LEU A 182 6.46 -17.50 5.77
C LEU A 182 6.15 -17.44 7.28
N TYR A 183 4.87 -17.33 7.65
CA TYR A 183 4.45 -17.42 9.06
C TYR A 183 4.91 -18.72 9.72
N LYS A 184 4.62 -19.86 9.10
CA LYS A 184 4.96 -21.19 9.64
C LYS A 184 6.47 -21.35 9.79
N CYS A 185 7.22 -21.09 8.73
CA CYS A 185 8.68 -21.24 8.72
C CYS A 185 9.36 -20.34 9.77
N TYR A 186 8.93 -19.09 9.91
CA TYR A 186 9.44 -18.21 10.96
C TYR A 186 9.02 -18.66 12.36
N LEU A 187 7.82 -19.22 12.55
CA LEU A 187 7.37 -19.71 13.86
C LEU A 187 8.16 -20.95 14.32
N GLU A 188 8.42 -21.88 13.40
CA GLU A 188 9.12 -23.13 13.66
C GLU A 188 10.65 -22.95 13.74
N GLY A 189 11.17 -21.87 13.15
CA GLY A 189 12.61 -21.60 13.06
C GLY A 189 13.27 -22.19 11.82
N ASP A 190 12.49 -22.78 10.92
CA ASP A 190 12.89 -23.24 9.58
C ASP A 190 13.07 -22.04 8.62
N CYS A 191 14.02 -21.17 8.97
CA CYS A 191 14.27 -19.90 8.33
C CYS A 191 15.77 -19.62 8.24
N PRO A 192 16.23 -18.66 7.41
CA PRO A 192 17.65 -18.35 7.27
C PRO A 192 18.37 -18.00 8.58
N GLU A 193 17.63 -17.51 9.58
CA GLU A 193 18.14 -17.21 10.92
C GLU A 193 18.41 -18.46 11.78
N GLY A 194 17.93 -19.63 11.37
CA GLY A 194 18.15 -20.93 12.03
C GLY A 194 17.51 -21.07 13.42
N LYS A 195 16.55 -20.20 13.74
CA LYS A 195 15.84 -20.19 15.03
C LYS A 195 14.49 -19.49 14.89
N PRO A 196 13.49 -19.81 15.75
CA PRO A 196 12.18 -19.15 15.71
C PRO A 196 12.26 -17.62 15.72
N GLN A 197 11.47 -16.99 14.86
CA GLN A 197 11.28 -15.55 14.69
C GLN A 197 9.78 -15.20 14.87
N PRO A 198 9.22 -15.34 16.08
CA PRO A 198 7.78 -15.20 16.30
C PRO A 198 7.26 -13.79 15.96
N THR A 199 8.04 -12.72 16.13
CA THR A 199 7.65 -11.37 15.70
C THR A 199 7.56 -11.26 14.17
N LYS A 200 8.51 -11.84 13.42
CA LYS A 200 8.42 -11.93 11.95
C LYS A 200 7.23 -12.80 11.52
N ALA A 201 7.00 -13.92 12.20
CA ALA A 201 5.85 -14.78 11.93
C ALA A 201 4.53 -13.99 12.04
N VAL A 202 4.30 -13.30 13.16
CA VAL A 202 3.09 -12.48 13.35
C VAL A 202 2.94 -11.40 12.27
N TYR A 203 4.03 -10.82 11.79
CA TYR A 203 3.99 -9.86 10.68
C TYR A 203 3.43 -10.49 9.40
N TYR A 204 3.94 -11.64 8.96
CA TYR A 204 3.44 -12.32 7.75
C TYR A 204 2.00 -12.83 7.92
N LEU A 205 1.64 -13.32 9.11
CA LEU A 205 0.27 -13.71 9.43
C LEU A 205 -0.70 -12.53 9.36
N THR A 206 -0.29 -11.37 9.90
CA THR A 206 -1.09 -10.14 9.85
C THR A 206 -1.32 -9.70 8.40
N ARG A 207 -0.30 -9.80 7.54
CA ARG A 207 -0.45 -9.51 6.11
C ARG A 207 -1.43 -10.45 5.41
N ALA A 208 -1.41 -11.75 5.73
CA ALA A 208 -2.40 -12.68 5.19
C ALA A 208 -3.82 -12.29 5.65
N ALA A 209 -3.97 -11.92 6.92
CA ALA A 209 -5.25 -11.49 7.49
C ALA A 209 -5.79 -10.20 6.84
N GLU A 210 -4.89 -9.24 6.52
CA GLU A 210 -5.21 -8.01 5.77
C GLU A 210 -5.67 -8.29 4.34
N LEU A 211 -5.20 -9.37 3.71
CA LEU A 211 -5.66 -9.81 2.40
C LEU A 211 -7.00 -10.57 2.43
N GLY A 212 -7.61 -10.73 3.61
CA GLY A 212 -8.89 -11.41 3.77
C GLY A 212 -8.80 -12.90 4.12
N ASP A 213 -7.59 -13.42 4.39
CA ASP A 213 -7.44 -14.81 4.85
C ASP A 213 -8.13 -14.97 6.22
N THR A 214 -9.25 -15.70 6.22
CA THR A 214 -10.10 -15.87 7.41
C THR A 214 -9.39 -16.68 8.51
N TRP A 215 -8.56 -17.66 8.12
CA TRP A 215 -7.76 -18.43 9.06
C TRP A 215 -6.69 -17.53 9.71
N ALA A 216 -6.04 -16.67 8.93
CA ALA A 216 -5.07 -15.73 9.46
C ALA A 216 -5.73 -14.71 10.41
N GLN A 217 -6.91 -14.16 10.05
CA GLN A 217 -7.67 -13.24 10.90
C GLN A 217 -7.97 -13.86 12.28
N LEU A 218 -8.46 -15.10 12.31
CA LEU A 218 -8.72 -15.83 13.55
C LEU A 218 -7.45 -15.97 14.41
N ASN A 219 -6.34 -16.40 13.80
CA ASN A 219 -5.11 -16.65 14.54
C ASN A 219 -4.45 -15.36 15.05
N VAL A 220 -4.50 -14.26 14.29
CA VAL A 220 -4.07 -12.94 14.80
C VAL A 220 -4.94 -12.52 15.99
N GLY A 221 -6.25 -12.77 15.93
CA GLY A 221 -7.16 -12.57 17.05
C GLY A 221 -6.74 -13.33 18.31
N LYS A 222 -6.45 -14.64 18.18
CA LYS A 222 -5.96 -15.49 19.28
C LYS A 222 -4.62 -15.01 19.83
N ILE A 223 -3.70 -14.57 18.97
CA ILE A 223 -2.38 -14.08 19.38
C ILE A 223 -2.52 -12.87 20.31
N TYR A 224 -3.36 -11.90 19.95
CA TYR A 224 -3.61 -10.73 20.79
C TYR A 224 -4.49 -11.02 22.01
N LEU A 225 -5.39 -12.00 21.94
CA LEU A 225 -6.20 -12.41 23.10
C LEU A 225 -5.32 -13.04 24.20
N ASN A 226 -4.38 -13.88 23.78
CA ASN A 226 -3.54 -14.66 24.69
C ASN A 226 -2.22 -13.96 25.05
N GLY A 227 -1.76 -13.01 24.23
CA GLY A 227 -0.44 -12.39 24.38
C GLY A 227 0.69 -13.38 24.06
N SER A 228 0.55 -14.13 22.96
CA SER A 228 1.52 -15.13 22.50
C SER A 228 2.45 -14.56 21.42
N CYS A 229 3.48 -15.31 21.01
CA CYS A 229 4.38 -14.93 19.91
C CYS A 229 5.05 -13.55 20.11
N GLU A 230 5.55 -13.29 21.31
CA GLU A 230 6.17 -12.00 21.70
C GLU A 230 5.21 -10.79 21.56
N GLN A 231 3.90 -11.02 21.41
CA GLN A 231 2.89 -9.97 21.41
C GLN A 231 2.29 -9.79 22.80
N ILE A 232 2.02 -8.54 23.15
CA ILE A 232 1.32 -8.20 24.38
C ILE A 232 -0.19 -8.44 24.17
N LYS A 233 -0.89 -8.85 25.24
CA LYS A 233 -2.35 -8.94 25.23
C LYS A 233 -2.98 -7.61 24.81
N ASP A 234 -3.85 -7.64 23.82
CA ASP A 234 -4.56 -6.48 23.30
C ASP A 234 -5.98 -6.89 22.92
N PHE A 235 -6.92 -6.77 23.86
CA PHE A 235 -8.29 -7.21 23.66
C PHE A 235 -9.02 -6.43 22.57
N LYS A 236 -8.65 -5.15 22.37
CA LYS A 236 -9.22 -4.33 21.29
C LYS A 236 -8.79 -4.89 19.94
N LYS A 237 -7.49 -5.13 19.72
CA LYS A 237 -7.00 -5.77 18.49
C LYS A 237 -7.55 -7.19 18.31
N ALA A 238 -7.59 -7.97 19.39
CA ALA A 238 -8.12 -9.33 19.36
C ALA A 238 -9.58 -9.35 18.87
N LYS A 239 -10.45 -8.57 19.53
CA LYS A 239 -11.87 -8.45 19.17
C LYS A 239 -12.04 -8.03 17.72
N ARG A 240 -11.28 -7.04 17.24
CA ARG A 240 -11.33 -6.56 15.85
C ARG A 240 -11.04 -7.66 14.83
N TRP A 241 -10.00 -8.45 15.05
CA TRP A 241 -9.64 -9.54 14.14
C TRP A 241 -10.65 -10.69 14.18
N LEU A 242 -11.18 -11.00 15.35
CA LEU A 242 -12.23 -12.01 15.53
C LEU A 242 -13.56 -11.58 14.91
N GLU A 243 -13.94 -10.30 14.96
CA GLU A 243 -15.11 -9.76 14.26
C GLU A 243 -15.00 -9.93 12.75
N LYS A 244 -13.81 -9.65 12.16
CA LYS A 244 -13.55 -9.89 10.73
C LYS A 244 -13.68 -11.37 10.36
N ALA A 245 -13.07 -12.25 11.16
CA ALA A 245 -13.16 -13.69 10.93
C ALA A 245 -14.60 -14.23 11.09
N SER A 246 -15.35 -13.69 12.04
CA SER A 246 -16.75 -14.06 12.29
C SER A 246 -17.67 -13.58 11.16
N ALA A 247 -17.45 -12.38 10.63
CA ALA A 247 -18.19 -11.87 9.47
C ALA A 247 -18.00 -12.72 8.21
N SER A 248 -16.84 -13.38 8.08
CA SER A 248 -16.53 -14.37 7.03
C SER A 248 -17.09 -15.78 7.30
N GLY A 249 -17.85 -15.97 8.38
CA GLY A 249 -18.56 -17.23 8.69
C GLY A 249 -17.80 -18.20 9.61
N HIS A 250 -16.68 -17.82 10.22
CA HIS A 250 -15.91 -18.72 11.09
C HIS A 250 -16.57 -18.86 12.47
N VAL A 251 -17.02 -20.08 12.82
CA VAL A 251 -17.76 -20.36 14.07
C VAL A 251 -16.92 -20.09 15.31
N GLU A 252 -15.67 -20.57 15.33
CA GLU A 252 -14.74 -20.37 16.46
C GLU A 252 -14.48 -18.88 16.76
N ALA A 253 -14.50 -18.01 15.75
CA ALA A 253 -14.32 -16.57 15.97
C ALA A 253 -15.48 -15.97 16.77
N LYS A 254 -16.70 -16.47 16.55
CA LYS A 254 -17.90 -16.04 17.28
C LYS A 254 -17.88 -16.48 18.74
N GLU A 255 -17.30 -17.64 19.02
CA GLU A 255 -17.12 -18.16 20.39
C GLU A 255 -16.09 -17.32 21.15
N LEU A 256 -14.91 -17.09 20.56
CA LEU A 256 -13.86 -16.27 21.17
C LEU A 256 -14.26 -14.81 21.40
N LEU A 257 -15.19 -14.28 20.60
CA LEU A 257 -15.77 -12.94 20.82
C LEU A 257 -16.59 -12.85 22.11
N GLN A 258 -17.21 -13.96 22.55
CA GLN A 258 -17.95 -14.00 23.81
C GLN A 258 -17.01 -14.03 25.02
N GLU A 259 -15.78 -14.50 24.82
CA GLU A 259 -14.73 -14.58 25.85
C GLU A 259 -13.92 -13.28 25.97
N CYS A 260 -14.04 -12.34 25.03
CA CYS A 260 -13.33 -11.05 25.07
C CYS A 260 -13.86 -10.15 26.20
N PRO A 261 -13.03 -9.76 27.19
CA PRO A 261 -13.46 -8.86 28.27
C PRO A 261 -13.85 -7.47 27.73
N SER A 262 -14.86 -6.87 28.36
CA SER A 262 -15.42 -5.57 27.97
C SER A 262 -14.61 -4.35 28.43
N ASP A 263 -13.71 -4.52 29.41
CA ASP A 263 -12.89 -3.45 29.99
C ASP A 263 -11.39 -3.70 29.84
N ASP A 264 -10.69 -2.70 29.33
CA ASP A 264 -9.24 -2.67 29.12
C ASP A 264 -8.53 -2.29 30.43
N ASN A 265 -8.53 -3.21 31.40
CA ASN A 265 -7.92 -3.01 32.72
C ASN A 265 -6.78 -4.00 33.00
N THR A 266 -6.06 -4.43 31.96
CA THR A 266 -4.86 -5.25 32.15
C THR A 266 -3.68 -4.38 32.60
N LYS A 267 -3.35 -4.49 33.89
CA LYS A 267 -2.00 -4.22 34.38
C LYS A 267 -1.09 -5.32 33.84
N HIS A 268 -0.23 -4.97 32.89
CA HIS A 268 0.73 -5.91 32.34
C HIS A 268 2.00 -5.90 33.20
N ASP A 269 2.43 -7.09 33.58
CA ASP A 269 3.70 -7.30 34.29
C ASP A 269 4.84 -7.20 33.26
N SER A 270 5.79 -6.30 33.52
CA SER A 270 6.92 -6.04 32.64
C SER A 270 8.07 -6.97 33.00
N SER A 271 8.01 -8.23 32.56
CA SER A 271 9.22 -9.03 32.44
C SER A 271 9.47 -9.36 30.97
N GLU A 272 10.45 -8.65 30.42
CA GLU A 272 11.18 -9.00 29.21
C GLU A 272 10.36 -9.05 27.91
N VAL A 273 10.17 -7.88 27.28
CA VAL A 273 10.24 -7.89 25.80
C VAL A 273 11.65 -8.32 25.45
N ALA A 274 11.80 -9.53 24.93
CA ALA A 274 13.10 -10.05 24.52
C ALA A 274 13.76 -9.04 23.56
N THR A 275 15.03 -8.72 23.79
CA THR A 275 15.87 -7.94 22.86
C THR A 275 15.72 -8.42 21.41
N GLU A 276 15.43 -9.72 21.23
CA GLU A 276 15.16 -10.36 19.96
C GLU A 276 13.86 -9.90 19.28
N ALA A 277 12.76 -9.69 20.01
CA ALA A 277 11.50 -9.18 19.46
C ALA A 277 11.66 -7.76 18.89
N PHE A 278 12.43 -6.94 19.61
CA PHE A 278 12.81 -5.60 19.17
C PHE A 278 13.67 -5.69 17.90
N LYS A 279 14.71 -6.53 17.89
CA LYS A 279 15.57 -6.75 16.72
C LYS A 279 14.77 -7.19 15.49
N GLN A 280 13.88 -8.17 15.64
CA GLN A 280 12.98 -8.64 14.58
C GLN A 280 12.10 -7.52 14.02
N SER A 281 11.61 -6.63 14.89
CA SER A 281 10.80 -5.48 14.47
C SER A 281 11.59 -4.46 13.64
N PHE A 282 12.87 -4.26 13.96
CA PHE A 282 13.77 -3.44 13.13
C PHE A 282 14.13 -4.12 11.81
N ASP A 283 14.24 -5.44 11.78
CA ASP A 283 14.44 -6.18 10.54
C ASP A 283 13.23 -6.02 9.60
N ILE A 284 12.00 -6.19 10.12
CA ILE A 284 10.75 -5.93 9.38
C ILE A 284 10.71 -4.48 8.87
N LEU A 285 11.07 -3.53 9.72
CA LEU A 285 11.18 -2.12 9.34
C LEU A 285 12.16 -1.92 8.17
N GLY A 286 13.33 -2.54 8.25
CA GLY A 286 14.35 -2.53 7.20
C GLY A 286 13.84 -3.12 5.88
N GLU A 287 13.12 -4.24 5.93
CA GLU A 287 12.47 -4.86 4.77
C GLU A 287 11.47 -3.90 4.11
N LYS A 288 10.57 -3.31 4.89
CA LYS A 288 9.59 -2.33 4.38
C LYS A 288 10.25 -1.11 3.76
N PHE A 289 11.37 -0.63 4.32
CA PHE A 289 12.10 0.51 3.74
C PHE A 289 12.84 0.14 2.44
N ARG A 290 13.42 -1.06 2.33
CA ARG A 290 14.03 -1.54 1.08
C ARG A 290 12.99 -1.63 -0.04
N GLN A 291 11.84 -2.24 0.24
CA GLN A 291 10.72 -2.32 -0.71
C GLN A 291 10.26 -0.95 -1.22
N ARG A 292 10.26 0.07 -0.34
CA ARG A 292 9.93 1.45 -0.73
C ARG A 292 10.99 2.07 -1.65
N ALA A 293 12.26 1.91 -1.28
CA ALA A 293 13.38 2.45 -2.04
C ALA A 293 13.46 1.82 -3.43
N GLU A 294 13.31 0.50 -3.53
CA GLU A 294 13.33 -0.23 -4.80
C GLU A 294 12.15 0.13 -5.70
N ALA A 295 11.02 0.54 -5.11
CA ALA A 295 9.84 0.92 -5.85
C ALA A 295 9.77 2.42 -6.19
N ASN A 296 10.77 3.24 -5.83
CA ASN A 296 10.75 4.70 -5.96
C ASN A 296 9.47 5.34 -5.38
N LYS A 297 8.92 4.76 -4.31
CA LYS A 297 7.60 5.14 -3.77
C LYS A 297 7.73 6.29 -2.76
N HIS A 298 7.46 7.52 -3.20
CA HIS A 298 7.18 8.61 -2.27
C HIS A 298 5.74 8.48 -1.72
N PRO A 299 5.46 8.77 -0.43
CA PRO A 299 4.11 8.65 0.14
C PRO A 299 3.03 9.49 -0.55
N PHE A 300 3.42 10.57 -1.24
CA PHE A 300 2.52 11.42 -2.02
C PHE A 300 2.39 11.02 -3.49
N ALA A 301 3.11 9.99 -3.94
CA ALA A 301 3.09 9.59 -5.34
C ALA A 301 2.09 8.44 -5.56
N ILE A 302 1.14 8.65 -6.47
CA ILE A 302 0.08 7.72 -6.81
C ILE A 302 0.57 6.80 -7.92
N PHE A 303 0.98 5.58 -7.57
CA PHE A 303 1.63 4.66 -8.53
C PHE A 303 0.82 3.41 -8.89
N LYS A 304 -0.24 3.05 -8.15
CA LYS A 304 -1.14 1.96 -8.52
C LYS A 304 -2.51 2.55 -8.88
N PRO A 305 -2.96 2.41 -10.14
CA PRO A 305 -4.30 2.86 -10.51
C PRO A 305 -5.33 2.04 -9.77
N VAL A 306 -6.08 2.69 -8.89
CA VAL A 306 -7.33 2.11 -8.41
C VAL A 306 -8.32 2.31 -9.56
N ALA A 307 -8.69 1.22 -10.23
CA ALA A 307 -9.71 1.28 -11.26
C ALA A 307 -11.06 1.56 -10.59
N PHE A 308 -11.55 2.80 -10.74
CA PHE A 308 -12.86 3.21 -10.23
C PHE A 308 -13.95 2.93 -11.27
N SER A 309 -15.12 2.53 -10.81
CA SER A 309 -16.34 2.54 -11.63
C SER A 309 -17.38 3.42 -10.99
N GLU A 310 -18.26 4.03 -11.79
CA GLU A 310 -19.38 4.82 -11.29
C GLU A 310 -20.22 4.06 -10.27
N LYS A 311 -20.54 2.79 -10.59
CA LYS A 311 -21.32 1.90 -9.72
C LYS A 311 -20.64 1.69 -8.36
N MET A 312 -19.31 1.54 -8.34
CA MET A 312 -18.53 1.44 -7.10
C MET A 312 -18.65 2.73 -6.28
N LEU A 313 -18.43 3.89 -6.92
CA LEU A 313 -18.45 5.19 -6.22
C LEU A 313 -19.83 5.51 -5.63
N HIS A 314 -20.92 5.10 -6.30
CA HIS A 314 -22.27 5.22 -5.76
C HIS A 314 -22.49 4.49 -4.43
N LEU A 315 -21.78 3.38 -4.16
CA LEU A 315 -21.84 2.68 -2.87
C LEU A 315 -21.31 3.53 -1.70
N TYR A 316 -20.58 4.61 -2.01
CA TYR A 316 -19.93 5.48 -1.04
C TYR A 316 -20.45 6.92 -1.08
N ASN A 317 -21.63 7.16 -1.67
CA ASN A 317 -22.26 8.49 -1.74
C ASN A 317 -22.51 9.12 -0.35
N TRP A 318 -22.65 8.28 0.69
CA TRP A 318 -22.74 8.73 2.08
C TRP A 318 -21.46 9.42 2.58
N SER A 319 -20.29 9.14 1.98
CA SER A 319 -18.99 9.69 2.35
C SER A 319 -18.67 10.95 1.53
N PRO A 320 -18.31 12.09 2.17
CA PRO A 320 -17.83 13.29 1.46
C PRO A 320 -16.70 12.97 0.46
N THR A 321 -15.71 12.17 0.84
CA THR A 321 -14.65 11.71 -0.08
C THR A 321 -15.23 10.91 -1.25
N GLY A 322 -16.18 10.01 -0.99
CA GLY A 322 -16.85 9.25 -2.06
C GLY A 322 -17.61 10.14 -3.04
N ARG A 323 -18.19 11.24 -2.54
CA ARG A 323 -18.86 12.26 -3.38
C ARG A 323 -17.88 13.05 -4.23
N VAL A 324 -16.73 13.45 -3.70
CA VAL A 324 -15.66 14.12 -4.47
C VAL A 324 -15.20 13.23 -5.62
N TYR A 325 -14.88 11.95 -5.35
CA TYR A 325 -14.52 11.00 -6.40
C TYR A 325 -15.65 10.78 -7.42
N LEU A 326 -16.90 10.67 -6.96
CA LEU A 326 -18.06 10.50 -7.86
C LEU A 326 -18.29 11.74 -8.73
N GLN A 327 -18.14 12.94 -8.18
CA GLN A 327 -18.22 14.21 -8.90
C GLN A 327 -17.12 14.27 -9.96
N ALA A 328 -15.87 14.02 -9.57
CA ALA A 328 -14.74 13.96 -10.49
C ALA A 328 -14.99 12.94 -11.62
N TYR A 329 -15.46 11.74 -11.27
CA TYR A 329 -15.77 10.69 -12.24
C TYR A 329 -16.83 11.13 -13.25
N LYS A 330 -17.92 11.76 -12.76
CA LYS A 330 -19.01 12.25 -13.62
C LYS A 330 -18.54 13.33 -14.57
N LEU A 331 -17.75 14.29 -14.08
CA LEU A 331 -17.15 15.35 -14.90
C LEU A 331 -16.29 14.76 -16.02
N VAL A 332 -15.38 13.84 -15.70
CA VAL A 332 -14.52 13.21 -16.73
C VAL A 332 -15.33 12.37 -17.71
N LYS A 333 -16.32 11.59 -17.22
CA LYS A 333 -17.20 10.78 -18.07
C LYS A 333 -18.01 11.65 -19.03
N GLU A 334 -18.62 12.73 -18.53
CA GLU A 334 -19.40 13.66 -19.35
C GLU A 334 -18.51 14.37 -20.37
N GLY A 335 -17.34 14.85 -19.94
CA GLY A 335 -16.37 15.47 -20.85
C GLY A 335 -15.94 14.51 -21.95
N PHE A 336 -15.71 13.24 -21.61
CA PHE A 336 -15.42 12.18 -22.57
C PHE A 336 -16.56 11.96 -23.57
N GLU A 337 -17.81 11.88 -23.10
CA GLU A 337 -18.97 11.74 -23.97
C GLU A 337 -19.14 12.93 -24.93
N VAL A 338 -18.87 14.15 -24.46
CA VAL A 338 -18.89 15.37 -25.27
C VAL A 338 -17.81 15.32 -26.36
N LEU A 339 -16.58 14.93 -26.02
CA LEU A 339 -15.51 14.77 -27.01
C LEU A 339 -15.84 13.70 -28.04
N CYS A 340 -16.35 12.54 -27.64
CA CYS A 340 -16.70 11.49 -28.58
C CYS A 340 -17.86 11.89 -29.51
N LYS A 341 -18.91 12.54 -28.99
CA LYS A 341 -20.07 12.99 -29.79
C LYS A 341 -19.69 14.08 -30.80
N SER A 342 -18.75 14.95 -30.43
CA SER A 342 -18.28 16.05 -31.28
C SER A 342 -17.13 15.65 -32.22
N ASN A 343 -16.67 14.40 -32.19
CA ASN A 343 -15.44 13.95 -32.85
C ASN A 343 -14.22 14.83 -32.49
N PHE A 344 -14.07 15.13 -31.20
CA PHE A 344 -12.95 15.89 -30.61
C PHE A 344 -12.85 17.34 -31.13
N THR A 345 -13.99 18.03 -31.24
CA THR A 345 -14.04 19.44 -31.65
C THR A 345 -14.63 20.38 -30.59
N ASP A 346 -15.31 19.85 -29.58
CA ASP A 346 -15.99 20.64 -28.55
C ASP A 346 -15.12 20.83 -27.30
N GLU A 347 -14.66 22.06 -27.09
CA GLU A 347 -13.79 22.48 -25.97
C GLU A 347 -14.43 22.23 -24.59
N ARG A 348 -15.78 22.15 -24.49
CA ARG A 348 -16.46 21.82 -23.23
C ARG A 348 -16.04 20.45 -22.68
N GLY A 349 -15.69 19.53 -23.57
CA GLY A 349 -15.17 18.23 -23.19
C GLY A 349 -13.84 18.34 -22.44
N ILE A 350 -12.95 19.24 -22.88
CA ILE A 350 -11.68 19.54 -22.21
C ILE A 350 -11.93 20.17 -20.84
N THR A 351 -12.83 21.16 -20.77
CA THR A 351 -13.20 21.84 -19.52
C THR A 351 -13.69 20.86 -18.46
N LEU A 352 -14.62 19.97 -18.82
CA LEU A 352 -15.17 18.97 -17.90
C LEU A 352 -14.09 17.99 -17.40
N ILE A 353 -13.19 17.53 -18.26
CA ILE A 353 -12.09 16.65 -17.86
C ILE A 353 -11.10 17.39 -16.94
N ALA A 354 -10.76 18.64 -17.26
CA ALA A 354 -9.89 19.48 -16.45
C ALA A 354 -10.47 19.72 -15.05
N HIS A 355 -11.77 20.03 -14.95
CA HIS A 355 -12.47 20.18 -13.67
C HIS A 355 -12.53 18.86 -12.89
N GLY A 356 -12.74 17.74 -13.58
CA GLY A 356 -12.66 16.42 -12.97
C GLY A 356 -11.28 16.15 -12.36
N TYR A 357 -10.21 16.49 -13.08
CA TYR A 357 -8.84 16.35 -12.58
C TYR A 357 -8.51 17.32 -11.42
N LEU A 358 -9.00 18.57 -11.46
CA LEU A 358 -8.91 19.50 -10.31
C LEU A 358 -9.66 18.98 -9.07
N THR A 359 -10.78 18.25 -9.29
CA THR A 359 -11.59 17.68 -8.21
C THR A 359 -10.88 16.50 -7.54
N GLU A 360 -10.25 15.62 -8.33
CA GLU A 360 -9.49 14.49 -7.83
C GLU A 360 -8.39 14.10 -8.82
N ASN A 361 -7.13 14.39 -8.49
CA ASN A 361 -6.00 14.20 -9.40
C ASN A 361 -5.84 12.73 -9.86
N SER A 362 -6.28 11.75 -9.06
CA SER A 362 -6.20 10.33 -9.46
C SER A 362 -7.27 9.89 -10.46
N ILE A 363 -8.28 10.72 -10.75
CA ILE A 363 -9.50 10.27 -11.43
C ILE A 363 -9.27 9.79 -12.86
N LEU A 364 -8.31 10.36 -13.58
CA LEU A 364 -8.01 10.00 -14.97
C LEU A 364 -7.59 8.52 -15.10
N GLN A 365 -7.10 7.92 -14.02
CA GLN A 365 -6.75 6.49 -13.94
C GLN A 365 -7.98 5.58 -14.08
N ALA A 366 -9.20 6.09 -13.85
CA ALA A 366 -10.44 5.36 -14.09
C ALA A 366 -10.82 5.22 -15.57
N PHE A 367 -10.12 5.96 -16.46
CA PHE A 367 -10.42 6.06 -17.89
C PHE A 367 -9.19 5.68 -18.72
N PRO A 368 -8.76 4.40 -18.72
CA PRO A 368 -7.55 3.97 -19.43
C PRO A 368 -7.61 4.22 -20.95
N GLN A 369 -8.81 4.40 -21.53
CA GLN A 369 -8.98 4.75 -22.94
C GLN A 369 -8.41 6.14 -23.26
N ILE A 370 -8.49 7.08 -22.30
CA ILE A 370 -7.89 8.41 -22.41
C ILE A 370 -6.37 8.26 -22.58
N GLN A 371 -5.74 7.40 -21.77
CA GLN A 371 -4.29 7.22 -21.76
C GLN A 371 -3.76 6.46 -22.99
N ASN A 372 -4.45 5.40 -23.41
CA ASN A 372 -3.90 4.47 -24.40
C ASN A 372 -4.28 4.75 -25.85
N LEU A 373 -5.44 5.38 -26.11
CA LEU A 373 -5.99 5.50 -27.47
C LEU A 373 -6.27 6.94 -27.88
N LEU A 374 -6.69 7.78 -26.93
CA LEU A 374 -7.33 9.07 -27.26
C LEU A 374 -6.49 10.29 -26.84
N LEU A 375 -5.39 10.06 -26.13
CA LEU A 375 -4.45 11.09 -25.69
C LEU A 375 -4.00 12.04 -26.83
N PRO A 376 -3.60 11.57 -28.03
CA PRO A 376 -3.16 12.46 -29.10
C PRO A 376 -4.24 13.46 -29.54
N LYS A 377 -5.49 13.00 -29.66
CA LYS A 377 -6.62 13.86 -30.08
C LYS A 377 -6.99 14.90 -29.04
N ILE A 378 -6.88 14.54 -27.76
CA ILE A 378 -7.15 15.47 -26.65
C ILE A 378 -6.07 16.56 -26.61
N LEU A 379 -4.80 16.19 -26.78
CA LEU A 379 -3.69 17.15 -26.80
C LEU A 379 -3.77 18.07 -28.03
N GLU A 380 -4.11 17.54 -29.20
CA GLU A 380 -4.33 18.32 -30.42
C GLU A 380 -5.43 19.37 -30.22
N LEU A 381 -6.58 18.97 -29.66
CA LEU A 381 -7.66 19.91 -29.35
C LEU A 381 -7.22 20.97 -28.31
N CYS A 382 -6.48 20.58 -27.27
CA CYS A 382 -5.92 21.54 -26.31
C CYS A 382 -5.01 22.57 -27.00
N GLU A 383 -4.13 22.13 -27.89
CA GLU A 383 -3.21 23.00 -28.63
C GLU A 383 -3.96 23.95 -29.56
N GLU A 384 -4.92 23.45 -30.33
CA GLU A 384 -5.77 24.30 -31.18
C GLU A 384 -6.55 25.35 -30.37
N SER A 385 -7.09 24.95 -29.23
CA SER A 385 -7.86 25.83 -28.34
C SER A 385 -6.97 26.91 -27.73
N LEU A 386 -5.75 26.56 -27.30
CA LEU A 386 -4.76 27.49 -26.77
C LEU A 386 -4.26 28.49 -27.83
N ASN A 387 -4.13 28.06 -29.08
CA ASN A 387 -3.80 28.94 -30.20
C ASN A 387 -4.92 29.96 -30.51
N LYS A 388 -6.19 29.57 -30.31
CA LYS A 388 -7.35 30.47 -30.46
C LYS A 388 -7.51 31.39 -29.26
N SER A 389 -7.31 30.87 -28.04
CA SER A 389 -7.49 31.56 -26.77
C SER A 389 -6.32 31.25 -25.82
N PRO A 390 -5.32 32.15 -25.73
CA PRO A 390 -4.18 31.96 -24.83
C PRO A 390 -4.54 31.88 -23.34
N CYS A 391 -5.77 32.28 -22.96
CA CYS A 391 -6.29 32.21 -21.59
C CYS A 391 -7.18 30.98 -21.34
N PHE A 392 -7.14 29.96 -22.21
CA PHE A 392 -7.83 28.69 -21.98
C PHE A 392 -7.07 27.82 -20.96
N PHE A 393 -7.22 28.15 -19.68
CA PHE A 393 -6.43 27.53 -18.60
C PHE A 393 -6.79 26.06 -18.35
N GLU A 394 -7.99 25.61 -18.72
CA GLU A 394 -8.41 24.20 -18.66
C GLU A 394 -7.56 23.35 -19.60
N GLY A 395 -7.36 23.81 -20.84
CA GLY A 395 -6.51 23.14 -21.82
C GLY A 395 -5.05 23.12 -21.38
N LEU A 396 -4.55 24.22 -20.81
CA LEU A 396 -3.19 24.29 -20.28
C LEU A 396 -2.99 23.32 -19.09
N HIS A 397 -3.94 23.31 -18.15
CA HIS A 397 -3.93 22.45 -16.99
C HIS A 397 -4.02 20.97 -17.37
N LEU A 398 -4.92 20.62 -18.30
CA LEU A 398 -5.10 19.24 -18.74
C LEU A 398 -3.89 18.73 -19.54
N SER A 399 -3.29 19.58 -20.37
CA SER A 399 -2.05 19.23 -21.11
C SER A 399 -0.91 18.88 -20.16
N PHE A 400 -0.81 19.60 -19.04
CA PHE A 400 0.12 19.27 -17.96
C PHE A 400 -0.24 17.94 -17.28
N ALA A 401 -1.50 17.76 -16.86
CA ALA A 401 -1.98 16.55 -16.18
C ALA A 401 -1.76 15.25 -16.99
N LEU A 402 -1.95 15.33 -18.30
CA LEU A 402 -1.84 14.18 -19.20
C LEU A 402 -0.39 13.82 -19.55
N ARG A 403 0.56 14.75 -19.39
CA ARG A 403 2.00 14.46 -19.51
C ARG A 403 2.46 13.46 -18.47
N ASP A 404 1.98 13.59 -17.23
CA ASP A 404 2.27 12.66 -16.13
C ASP A 404 1.68 11.25 -16.34
N CYS A 405 0.62 11.12 -17.15
CA CYS A 405 -0.03 9.83 -17.43
C CYS A 405 0.75 8.92 -18.40
N THR A 406 1.75 9.44 -19.12
CA THR A 406 2.57 8.65 -20.07
C THR A 406 3.71 7.85 -19.42
N MET A 407 3.99 8.07 -18.14
CA MET A 407 5.26 7.68 -17.54
C MET A 407 5.19 6.37 -16.73
N GLY A 408 4.97 5.26 -17.43
CA GLY A 408 5.04 3.89 -16.88
C GLY A 408 6.46 3.36 -16.61
N LYS A 409 7.52 4.14 -16.88
CA LYS A 409 8.92 3.76 -16.65
C LYS A 409 9.74 4.98 -16.23
N ARG A 410 9.93 5.21 -14.93
CA ARG A 410 10.95 6.19 -14.47
C ARG A 410 12.29 5.49 -14.29
N SER A 411 13.22 5.72 -15.22
CA SER A 411 14.67 5.57 -15.03
C SER A 411 15.23 6.83 -14.33
N LYS A 412 16.54 6.82 -14.03
CA LYS A 412 17.29 7.82 -13.22
C LYS A 412 17.24 9.29 -13.69
N GLU A 413 16.50 9.65 -14.75
CA GLU A 413 16.36 11.02 -15.28
C GLU A 413 15.28 11.87 -14.56
N SER A 414 14.82 11.43 -13.38
CA SER A 414 13.66 12.02 -12.67
C SER A 414 13.76 13.50 -12.28
N CYS A 415 14.94 14.10 -12.22
CA CYS A 415 15.11 15.44 -11.66
C CYS A 415 14.70 16.56 -12.64
N GLU A 416 14.91 16.39 -13.95
CA GLU A 416 14.61 17.45 -14.93
C GLU A 416 13.12 17.55 -15.23
N ASP A 417 12.40 16.42 -15.25
CA ASP A 417 10.97 16.41 -15.52
C ASP A 417 10.14 16.87 -14.30
N ASP A 418 10.58 16.55 -13.08
CA ASP A 418 9.95 17.08 -11.86
C ASP A 418 10.10 18.62 -11.79
N VAL A 419 11.24 19.18 -12.24
CA VAL A 419 11.44 20.64 -12.34
C VAL A 419 10.53 21.27 -13.38
N LYS A 420 10.35 20.65 -14.56
CA LYS A 420 9.43 21.15 -15.59
C LYS A 420 7.98 21.14 -15.09
N ALA A 421 7.55 20.09 -14.39
CA ALA A 421 6.22 19.99 -13.81
C ALA A 421 5.95 21.11 -12.78
N ILE A 422 6.90 21.34 -11.87
CA ILE A 422 6.85 22.46 -10.92
C ILE A 422 6.73 23.79 -11.66
N MET A 423 7.56 24.02 -12.68
CA MET A 423 7.53 25.25 -13.48
C MET A 423 6.19 25.47 -14.20
N CYS A 424 5.58 24.41 -14.74
CA CYS A 424 4.27 24.47 -15.38
C CYS A 424 3.18 24.92 -14.41
N ILE A 425 3.10 24.30 -13.21
CA ILE A 425 2.10 24.70 -12.21
C ILE A 425 2.35 26.13 -11.72
N MET A 426 3.61 26.50 -11.46
CA MET A 426 3.96 27.88 -11.07
C MET A 426 3.53 28.89 -12.13
N ASN A 427 3.76 28.60 -13.42
CA ASN A 427 3.34 29.47 -14.51
C ASN A 427 1.82 29.57 -14.60
N LEU A 428 1.09 28.46 -14.45
CA LEU A 428 -0.37 28.46 -14.44
C LEU A 428 -0.93 29.33 -13.31
N ILE A 429 -0.40 29.17 -12.08
CA ILE A 429 -0.77 30.01 -10.93
C ILE A 429 -0.51 31.49 -11.25
N ASN A 430 0.66 31.82 -11.79
CA ASN A 430 1.02 33.19 -12.13
C ASN A 430 0.11 33.79 -13.22
N PHE A 431 -0.28 32.99 -14.22
CA PHE A 431 -1.20 33.44 -15.27
C PHE A 431 -2.60 33.71 -14.72
N ILE A 432 -3.12 32.82 -13.87
CA ILE A 432 -4.41 33.02 -13.19
C ILE A 432 -4.38 34.29 -12.35
N GLN A 433 -3.35 34.49 -11.52
CA GLN A 433 -3.23 35.68 -10.67
C GLN A 433 -3.11 36.99 -11.46
N LYS A 434 -2.47 36.96 -12.63
CA LYS A 434 -2.41 38.12 -13.54
C LYS A 434 -3.73 38.38 -14.24
N ALA A 435 -4.47 37.34 -14.60
CA ALA A 435 -5.77 37.46 -15.25
C ALA A 435 -6.85 37.94 -14.27
N GLU A 436 -6.76 37.53 -13.00
CA GLU A 436 -7.78 37.78 -11.97
C GLU A 436 -7.19 38.38 -10.67
N PRO A 437 -6.54 39.55 -10.70
CA PRO A 437 -5.79 40.08 -9.55
C PRO A 437 -6.66 40.45 -8.34
N ASN A 438 -7.95 40.71 -8.56
CA ASN A 438 -8.90 41.16 -7.53
C ASN A 438 -10.01 40.14 -7.24
N SER A 439 -10.00 38.97 -7.89
CA SER A 439 -11.02 37.94 -7.68
C SER A 439 -10.68 37.11 -6.45
N PRO A 440 -11.51 37.12 -5.39
CA PRO A 440 -11.27 36.25 -4.25
C PRO A 440 -11.48 34.78 -4.63
N PRO A 441 -10.66 33.87 -4.10
CA PRO A 441 -10.88 32.43 -4.22
C PRO A 441 -12.19 32.01 -3.54
N SER A 442 -12.75 30.86 -3.92
CA SER A 442 -13.98 30.35 -3.29
C SER A 442 -13.75 29.95 -1.83
N GLU A 443 -14.73 30.25 -0.98
CA GLU A 443 -14.77 29.76 0.40
C GLU A 443 -15.08 28.26 0.47
N GLU A 444 -15.75 27.71 -0.56
CA GLU A 444 -16.05 26.29 -0.69
C GLU A 444 -15.07 25.64 -1.69
N PRO A 445 -14.43 24.51 -1.31
CA PRO A 445 -13.50 23.84 -2.20
C PRO A 445 -14.23 23.18 -3.38
N PHE A 446 -13.52 22.99 -4.50
CA PHE A 446 -14.00 22.30 -5.70
C PHE A 446 -15.11 22.98 -6.51
N GLU A 447 -15.32 24.30 -6.37
CA GLU A 447 -16.24 25.10 -7.19
C GLU A 447 -15.51 25.80 -8.35
N PHE A 448 -15.02 25.02 -9.31
CA PHE A 448 -14.11 25.49 -10.36
C PHE A 448 -14.77 26.28 -11.50
N ASP A 449 -16.11 26.29 -11.55
CA ASP A 449 -16.92 26.95 -12.59
C ASP A 449 -17.16 28.45 -12.34
N LYS A 450 -16.83 28.97 -11.14
CA LYS A 450 -17.05 30.38 -10.79
C LYS A 450 -16.03 31.33 -11.41
N ASN A 451 -14.74 31.05 -11.20
CA ASN A 451 -13.61 31.84 -11.70
C ASN A 451 -12.30 31.05 -11.56
N TYR A 452 -11.21 31.49 -12.18
CA TYR A 452 -9.94 30.78 -12.11
C TYR A 452 -9.22 30.95 -10.76
N SER A 453 -9.46 32.04 -10.03
CA SER A 453 -8.99 32.22 -8.65
C SER A 453 -9.46 31.09 -7.72
N SER A 454 -10.62 30.48 -7.99
CA SER A 454 -11.11 29.31 -7.26
C SER A 454 -10.21 28.08 -7.41
N TRP A 455 -9.37 27.99 -8.45
CA TRP A 455 -8.48 26.85 -8.67
C TRP A 455 -7.22 26.91 -7.79
N LEU A 456 -6.85 28.11 -7.32
CA LEU A 456 -5.55 28.37 -6.70
C LEU A 456 -5.27 27.49 -5.48
N HIS A 457 -6.30 27.17 -4.68
CA HIS A 457 -6.11 26.30 -3.51
C HIS A 457 -5.64 24.89 -3.91
N VAL A 458 -6.19 24.31 -4.98
CA VAL A 458 -5.78 22.99 -5.50
C VAL A 458 -4.42 23.08 -6.18
N LEU A 459 -4.17 24.12 -6.99
CA LEU A 459 -2.89 24.27 -7.69
C LEU A 459 -1.73 24.47 -6.70
N TYR A 460 -1.91 25.27 -5.65
CA TYR A 460 -0.92 25.40 -4.58
C TYR A 460 -0.72 24.09 -3.81
N PHE A 461 -1.78 23.30 -3.62
CA PHE A 461 -1.67 21.98 -3.00
C PHE A 461 -0.89 20.99 -3.86
N GLN A 462 -1.15 20.96 -5.17
CA GLN A 462 -0.40 20.15 -6.13
C GLN A 462 1.08 20.55 -6.15
N LEU A 463 1.37 21.85 -6.18
CA LEU A 463 2.72 22.40 -6.08
C LEU A 463 3.42 21.97 -4.78
N ALA A 464 2.70 22.04 -3.65
CA ALA A 464 3.21 21.62 -2.35
C ALA A 464 3.53 20.11 -2.31
N ALA A 465 2.69 19.28 -2.92
CA ALA A 465 2.91 17.84 -3.05
C ALA A 465 4.17 17.54 -3.87
N MET A 466 4.39 18.25 -4.98
CA MET A 466 5.61 18.14 -5.79
C MET A 466 6.86 18.53 -4.99
N TYR A 467 6.84 19.68 -4.30
CA TYR A 467 7.94 20.07 -3.43
C TYR A 467 8.21 19.06 -2.32
N THR A 468 7.16 18.44 -1.79
CA THR A 468 7.32 17.39 -0.79
C THR A 468 8.04 16.16 -1.38
N ILE A 469 7.69 15.74 -2.60
CA ILE A 469 8.36 14.65 -3.33
C ILE A 469 9.82 14.98 -3.64
N SER A 470 10.12 16.23 -3.96
CA SER A 470 11.48 16.71 -4.25
C SER A 470 12.31 17.07 -3.00
N ASP A 471 11.85 16.70 -1.80
CA ASP A 471 12.49 17.02 -0.51
C ASP A 471 12.69 18.54 -0.24
N ALA A 472 11.91 19.40 -0.91
CA ALA A 472 11.90 20.85 -0.78
C ALA A 472 10.92 21.29 0.33
N THR A 473 11.16 20.85 1.57
CA THR A 473 10.22 20.98 2.70
C THR A 473 9.79 22.43 2.99
N ARG A 474 10.65 23.42 2.75
CA ARG A 474 10.34 24.83 3.00
C ARG A 474 9.32 25.34 1.98
N GLN A 475 9.62 25.15 0.70
CA GLN A 475 8.73 25.51 -0.39
C GLN A 475 7.39 24.76 -0.29
N ALA A 476 7.42 23.50 0.13
CA ALA A 476 6.20 22.74 0.42
C ALA A 476 5.35 23.40 1.53
N ALA A 477 5.97 23.82 2.64
CA ALA A 477 5.25 24.51 3.72
C ALA A 477 4.62 25.83 3.25
N GLU A 478 5.34 26.63 2.46
CA GLU A 478 4.84 27.89 1.90
C GLU A 478 3.70 27.67 0.91
N ALA A 479 3.81 26.67 0.04
CA ALA A 479 2.76 26.32 -0.91
C ALA A 479 1.50 25.79 -0.20
N PHE A 480 1.61 24.93 0.82
CA PHE A 480 0.46 24.53 1.63
C PHE A 480 -0.18 25.71 2.37
N GLU A 481 0.62 26.64 2.89
CA GLU A 481 0.10 27.85 3.53
C GLU A 481 -0.66 28.73 2.53
N ASN A 482 -0.14 28.90 1.31
CA ASN A 482 -0.83 29.65 0.26
C ASN A 482 -2.13 28.97 -0.18
N SER A 483 -2.15 27.64 -0.26
CA SER A 483 -3.39 26.87 -0.47
C SER A 483 -4.45 27.20 0.59
N LEU A 484 -4.07 27.22 1.87
CA LEU A 484 -4.98 27.56 2.98
C LEU A 484 -5.36 29.04 3.04
N LYS A 485 -4.51 29.96 2.56
CA LYS A 485 -4.89 31.37 2.37
C LYS A 485 -5.96 31.51 1.29
N CYS A 486 -5.90 30.68 0.25
CA CYS A 486 -6.91 30.66 -0.79
C CYS A 486 -8.21 30.02 -0.30
N CYS A 487 -8.15 28.90 0.41
CA CYS A 487 -9.34 28.18 0.87
C CYS A 487 -9.10 27.57 2.26
N PRO A 488 -9.51 28.24 3.36
CA PRO A 488 -9.28 27.75 4.73
C PRO A 488 -10.00 26.43 5.06
N SER A 489 -11.09 26.13 4.34
CA SER A 489 -11.89 24.90 4.43
C SER A 489 -11.24 23.71 3.70
N PHE A 490 -10.16 23.92 2.94
CA PHE A 490 -9.43 22.86 2.25
C PHE A 490 -8.51 22.09 3.22
N HIS A 491 -9.12 21.17 3.97
CA HIS A 491 -8.50 20.47 5.09
C HIS A 491 -7.27 19.62 4.71
N GLU A 492 -7.19 19.10 3.49
CA GLU A 492 -6.05 18.35 2.97
C GLU A 492 -4.75 19.18 3.09
N ALA A 493 -4.80 20.49 2.79
CA ALA A 493 -3.63 21.37 2.92
C ALA A 493 -3.20 21.57 4.37
N LYS A 494 -4.10 21.46 5.36
CA LYS A 494 -3.72 21.49 6.80
C LYS A 494 -2.84 20.30 7.15
N THR A 495 -3.17 19.11 6.64
CA THR A 495 -2.33 17.91 6.87
C THR A 495 -0.95 18.05 6.26
N GLY A 496 -0.87 18.59 5.04
CA GLY A 496 0.39 18.85 4.34
C GLY A 496 1.25 19.90 5.06
N LEU A 497 0.65 21.01 5.50
CA LEU A 497 1.34 22.04 6.27
C LEU A 497 1.86 21.48 7.60
N GLY A 498 1.02 20.75 8.33
CA GLY A 498 1.40 20.10 9.57
C GLY A 498 2.57 19.12 9.40
N TYR A 499 2.58 18.37 8.29
CA TYR A 499 3.69 17.48 7.92
C TYR A 499 4.99 18.25 7.68
N SER A 500 4.97 19.28 6.84
CA SER A 500 6.16 20.08 6.53
C SER A 500 6.74 20.78 7.77
N LEU A 501 5.87 21.35 8.62
CA LEU A 501 6.28 21.97 9.87
C LEU A 501 6.87 20.96 10.87
N MET A 502 6.30 19.76 10.94
CA MET A 502 6.87 18.65 11.73
C MET A 502 8.27 18.31 11.22
N LEU A 503 8.48 18.13 9.92
CA LEU A 503 9.80 17.83 9.36
C LEU A 503 10.82 18.93 9.66
N LEU A 504 10.42 20.21 9.55
CA LEU A 504 11.27 21.34 9.91
C LEU A 504 11.64 21.33 11.40
N TYR A 505 10.68 21.08 12.29
CA TYR A 505 10.93 20.89 13.73
C TYR A 505 11.92 19.75 14.01
N LEU A 506 11.71 18.58 13.41
CA LEU A 506 12.56 17.41 13.58
C LEU A 506 13.99 17.68 13.08
N SER A 507 14.13 18.39 11.97
CA SER A 507 15.44 18.74 11.44
C SER A 507 16.23 19.65 12.38
N LYS A 508 15.60 20.70 12.95
CA LYS A 508 16.23 21.58 13.95
C LYS A 508 16.60 20.82 15.22
N LYS A 509 15.70 20.00 15.76
CA LYS A 509 15.98 19.19 16.96
C LYS A 509 17.08 18.15 16.75
N SER A 510 17.22 17.63 15.53
CA SER A 510 18.32 16.72 15.18
C SER A 510 19.68 17.42 15.10
N PHE A 511 19.71 18.71 14.71
CA PHE A 511 20.91 19.53 14.69
C PHE A 511 21.39 19.81 16.12
N GLU A 512 20.47 20.21 17.00
CA GLU A 512 20.72 20.40 18.44
C GLU A 512 21.24 19.11 19.12
N ARG A 513 20.75 17.93 18.71
CA ARG A 513 21.23 16.63 19.23
C ARG A 513 22.57 16.17 18.65
N LYS A 514 22.92 16.55 17.41
CA LYS A 514 24.20 16.20 16.78
C LYS A 514 25.38 16.92 17.41
N GLU A 515 25.15 18.11 17.97
CA GLU A 515 26.14 18.79 18.82
C GLU A 515 26.30 18.09 20.19
N ALA A 516 25.37 17.21 20.58
CA ALA A 516 25.35 16.55 21.89
C ALA A 516 25.64 15.03 21.89
N SER A 517 25.48 14.28 20.78
CA SER A 517 25.86 12.85 20.72
C SER A 517 25.85 12.23 19.31
N HIS A 518 26.86 11.42 19.01
CA HIS A 518 26.90 10.53 17.84
C HIS A 518 26.15 9.22 18.14
N LYS A 519 24.96 9.01 17.54
CA LYS A 519 24.40 7.71 17.07
C LYS A 519 22.88 7.83 16.86
N LEU A 520 22.45 8.12 15.63
CA LEU A 520 21.10 7.76 15.16
C LEU A 520 21.23 7.21 13.73
N PRO A 521 20.49 6.15 13.34
CA PRO A 521 20.57 5.60 11.99
C PRO A 521 20.15 6.65 10.96
N LYS A 522 21.03 6.90 9.98
CA LYS A 522 20.86 7.85 8.86
C LYS A 522 19.67 7.55 7.93
N VAL A 523 18.84 6.55 8.23
CA VAL A 523 17.83 5.97 7.34
C VAL A 523 16.62 6.89 7.14
N LEU A 524 16.28 7.74 8.12
CA LEU A 524 15.27 8.81 7.94
C LEU A 524 15.82 10.06 7.23
N LEU A 525 17.14 10.11 7.01
CA LEU A 525 17.85 11.24 6.40
C LEU A 525 18.61 10.76 5.16
N ARG A 526 17.93 10.10 4.22
CA ARG A 526 18.29 10.32 2.81
C ARG A 526 17.79 11.70 2.40
N VAL A 527 18.29 12.74 3.07
CA VAL A 527 18.38 14.08 2.48
C VAL A 527 19.45 13.90 1.42
N ASN A 528 19.03 13.52 0.23
CA ASN A 528 19.93 13.36 -0.89
C ASN A 528 20.59 14.73 -1.09
N LYS A 529 21.92 14.75 -1.06
CA LYS A 529 22.74 15.97 -1.18
C LYS A 529 22.66 16.51 -2.60
N LYS A 530 21.53 17.11 -2.96
CA LYS A 530 21.44 18.13 -4.01
C LYS A 530 20.47 19.18 -3.51
N GLN A 531 20.93 19.98 -2.53
CA GLN A 531 20.35 21.28 -2.32
C GLN A 531 20.48 22.03 -3.64
N HIS A 532 19.37 22.20 -4.35
CA HIS A 532 19.27 23.29 -5.29
C HIS A 532 19.57 24.56 -4.49
N LYS A 533 20.61 25.28 -4.91
CA LYS A 533 20.94 26.60 -4.40
C LYS A 533 19.81 27.54 -4.83
N ASP A 534 18.73 27.61 -4.08
CA ASP A 534 17.76 28.67 -4.23
C ASP A 534 18.07 29.84 -3.30
N ARG A 535 17.91 31.04 -3.86
CA ARG A 535 18.35 32.34 -3.36
C ARG A 535 17.35 33.00 -2.38
N ASP A 536 16.20 32.39 -2.09
CA ASP A 536 15.20 32.98 -1.20
C ASP A 536 15.20 32.31 0.18
N ILE A 537 15.43 33.12 1.21
CA ILE A 537 15.36 32.69 2.61
C ILE A 537 13.89 32.50 2.96
N SER A 538 13.49 31.26 3.25
CA SER A 538 12.12 30.97 3.69
C SER A 538 11.88 31.60 5.05
N LYS A 539 10.67 32.12 5.28
CA LYS A 539 10.30 32.67 6.60
C LYS A 539 10.46 31.63 7.73
N TYR A 540 10.33 30.35 7.42
CA TYR A 540 10.45 29.26 8.39
C TYR A 540 11.90 29.06 8.87
N ASP A 541 12.90 29.55 8.15
CA ASP A 541 14.31 29.48 8.59
C ASP A 541 14.51 30.30 9.88
N SER A 542 13.83 31.44 10.00
CA SER A 542 13.85 32.31 11.18
C SER A 542 13.09 31.77 12.39
N TRP A 543 12.28 30.71 12.24
CA TRP A 543 11.43 30.22 13.33
C TRP A 543 12.21 29.34 14.31
N THR A 544 11.91 29.46 15.61
CA THR A 544 12.45 28.55 16.63
C THR A 544 11.87 27.13 16.49
N ALA A 545 12.57 26.13 17.02
CA ALA A 545 12.07 24.75 17.05
C ALA A 545 10.71 24.65 17.77
N GLU A 546 10.54 25.40 18.86
CA GLU A 546 9.28 25.48 19.60
C GLU A 546 8.15 26.11 18.78
N LYS A 547 8.43 27.19 18.03
CA LYS A 547 7.42 27.83 17.17
C LYS A 547 6.96 26.89 16.04
N LEU A 548 7.89 26.17 15.40
CA LEU A 548 7.59 25.16 14.39
C LEU A 548 6.73 24.03 14.99
N ARG A 549 7.13 23.51 16.14
CA ARG A 549 6.41 22.46 16.87
C ARG A 549 4.98 22.89 17.23
N ASN A 550 4.83 24.05 17.87
CA ASN A 550 3.52 24.53 18.32
C ASN A 550 2.58 24.80 17.14
N SER A 551 3.11 25.32 16.04
CA SER A 551 2.36 25.54 14.80
C SER A 551 1.96 24.21 14.15
N ALA A 552 2.86 23.22 14.09
CA ALA A 552 2.55 21.88 13.57
C ALA A 552 1.43 21.21 14.38
N VAL A 553 1.56 21.18 15.72
CA VAL A 553 0.55 20.58 16.61
C VAL A 553 -0.80 21.29 16.49
N LYS A 554 -0.80 22.62 16.40
CA LYS A 554 -2.02 23.42 16.23
C LYS A 554 -2.75 23.03 14.94
N VAL A 555 -2.07 23.11 13.79
CA VAL A 555 -2.66 22.83 12.48
C VAL A 555 -3.16 21.38 12.37
N LEU A 556 -2.41 20.42 12.93
CA LEU A 556 -2.82 19.01 12.92
C LEU A 556 -4.04 18.75 13.81
N LYS A 557 -4.16 19.44 14.96
CA LYS A 557 -5.35 19.35 15.83
C LYS A 557 -6.57 20.03 15.22
N GLU A 558 -6.38 21.17 14.56
CA GLU A 558 -7.43 21.83 13.78
C GLU A 558 -7.97 20.88 12.70
N TYR A 559 -7.08 20.22 11.95
CA TYR A 559 -7.49 19.18 10.99
C TYR A 559 -8.33 18.08 11.66
N LEU A 560 -7.86 17.50 12.76
CA LEU A 560 -8.61 16.44 13.47
C LEU A 560 -9.95 16.92 14.04
N THR A 561 -10.13 18.23 14.22
CA THR A 561 -11.36 18.81 14.76
C THR A 561 -12.35 19.15 13.65
N GLU A 562 -11.87 19.81 12.60
CA GLU A 562 -12.70 20.45 11.57
C GLU A 562 -12.96 19.56 10.35
N ALA A 563 -12.04 18.65 10.01
CA ALA A 563 -12.19 17.84 8.82
C ALA A 563 -13.45 16.97 8.89
N PRO A 564 -14.19 16.76 7.78
CA PRO A 564 -15.31 15.83 7.72
C PRO A 564 -14.96 14.46 8.32
N GLN A 565 -15.94 13.80 8.94
CA GLN A 565 -15.72 12.51 9.62
C GLN A 565 -15.09 11.44 8.70
N CYS A 566 -15.27 11.53 7.37
CA CYS A 566 -14.61 10.65 6.43
C CYS A 566 -13.10 10.96 6.26
N GLN A 567 -12.71 12.24 6.33
CA GLN A 567 -11.32 12.68 6.23
C GLN A 567 -10.55 12.47 7.53
N LYS A 568 -11.21 12.52 8.70
CA LYS A 568 -10.59 12.10 9.98
C LYS A 568 -10.13 10.63 9.98
N LYS A 569 -10.58 9.83 9.00
CA LYS A 569 -10.15 8.45 8.78
C LYS A 569 -8.82 8.36 8.00
N TYR A 570 -8.25 9.48 7.55
CA TYR A 570 -6.86 9.51 7.10
C TYR A 570 -5.95 9.63 8.32
N PRO A 571 -5.10 8.63 8.58
CA PRO A 571 -4.38 8.53 9.85
C PRO A 571 -3.12 9.40 9.89
N ASN A 572 -2.79 10.08 8.80
CA ASN A 572 -1.55 10.84 8.64
C ASN A 572 -1.37 11.86 9.77
N ALA A 573 -2.40 12.66 10.05
CA ALA A 573 -2.34 13.66 11.11
C ALA A 573 -2.12 13.03 12.50
N CYS A 574 -2.78 11.90 12.77
CA CYS A 574 -2.56 11.13 13.99
C CYS A 574 -1.11 10.64 14.09
N TYR A 575 -0.55 10.07 13.02
CA TYR A 575 0.85 9.62 13.04
C TYR A 575 1.86 10.76 13.08
N TYR A 576 1.57 11.93 12.51
CA TYR A 576 2.42 13.12 12.65
C TYR A 576 2.46 13.60 14.10
N LEU A 577 1.30 13.68 14.75
CA LEU A 577 1.21 14.02 16.18
C LEU A 577 1.91 12.97 17.06
N ALA A 578 1.73 11.68 16.76
CA ALA A 578 2.43 10.60 17.44
C ALA A 578 3.96 10.78 17.32
N ASN A 579 4.47 11.14 16.13
CA ASN A 579 5.90 11.31 15.94
C ASN A 579 6.47 12.51 16.71
N ILE A 580 5.75 13.63 16.75
CA ILE A 580 6.13 14.80 17.57
C ILE A 580 6.28 14.37 19.03
N HIS A 581 5.29 13.68 19.58
CA HIS A 581 5.29 13.23 20.97
C HIS A 581 6.31 12.12 21.26
N TYR A 582 6.56 11.23 20.30
CA TYR A 582 7.64 10.25 20.37
C TYR A 582 9.00 10.95 20.55
N VAL A 583 9.29 11.98 19.75
CA VAL A 583 10.55 12.73 19.82
C VAL A 583 10.66 13.60 21.07
N GLU A 584 9.53 13.97 21.69
CA GLU A 584 9.45 14.63 23.00
C GLU A 584 9.61 13.68 24.19
N GLY A 585 9.48 12.36 23.98
CA GLY A 585 9.41 11.39 25.07
C GLY A 585 8.07 11.40 25.82
N ASN A 586 7.03 12.01 25.26
CA ASN A 586 5.68 11.99 25.82
C ASN A 586 4.95 10.73 25.37
N ILE A 587 5.15 9.65 26.12
CA ILE A 587 4.66 8.30 25.76
C ILE A 587 3.13 8.21 25.80
N GLU A 588 2.46 8.93 26.71
CA GLU A 588 0.99 8.93 26.84
C GLU A 588 0.33 9.52 25.58
N GLU A 589 0.77 10.71 25.15
CA GLU A 589 0.22 11.32 23.93
C GLU A 589 0.70 10.58 22.67
N PHE A 590 1.92 10.05 22.63
CA PHE A 590 2.38 9.17 21.53
C PHE A 590 1.41 8.00 21.32
N ARG A 591 1.11 7.25 22.39
CA ARG A 591 0.21 6.09 22.36
C ARG A 591 -1.17 6.49 21.86
N LYS A 592 -1.75 7.53 22.46
CA LYS A 592 -3.07 8.05 22.12
C LYS A 592 -3.18 8.36 20.63
N TYR A 593 -2.25 9.12 20.05
CA TYR A 593 -2.33 9.44 18.62
C TYR A 593 -1.95 8.26 17.73
N PHE A 594 -1.06 7.37 18.14
CA PHE A 594 -0.75 6.17 17.37
C PHE A 594 -2.00 5.26 17.23
N GLU A 595 -2.73 5.07 18.34
CA GLU A 595 -3.99 4.30 18.38
C GLU A 595 -5.12 4.99 17.61
N LEU A 596 -5.24 6.31 17.70
CA LEU A 596 -6.15 7.08 16.85
C LEU A 596 -5.81 6.92 15.37
N GLY A 597 -4.53 6.83 15.02
CA GLY A 597 -4.08 6.52 13.67
C GLY A 597 -4.57 5.14 13.22
N GLN A 598 -4.39 4.11 14.05
CA GLN A 598 -4.85 2.74 13.76
C GLN A 598 -6.37 2.67 13.58
N ASP A 599 -7.13 3.31 14.47
CA ASP A 599 -8.59 3.41 14.37
C ASP A 599 -9.06 4.13 13.10
N ALA A 600 -8.34 5.18 12.69
CA ALA A 600 -8.58 5.86 11.42
C ALA A 600 -8.32 4.94 10.22
N GLU A 601 -7.21 4.19 10.20
CA GLU A 601 -6.88 3.25 9.11
C GLU A 601 -8.01 2.23 8.88
N GLU A 602 -8.55 1.67 9.96
CA GLU A 602 -9.58 0.62 9.92
C GLU A 602 -10.92 1.14 9.43
N LYS A 603 -11.24 2.41 9.72
CA LYS A 603 -12.50 3.03 9.33
C LYS A 603 -12.49 3.52 7.88
N ARG A 604 -11.36 3.45 7.17
CA ARG A 604 -11.22 3.91 5.77
C ARG A 604 -12.18 3.21 4.83
N LEU A 605 -12.42 3.88 3.71
CA LEU A 605 -13.26 3.33 2.66
C LEU A 605 -12.62 2.03 2.12
N PRO A 606 -13.39 0.94 1.97
CA PRO A 606 -12.86 -0.38 1.57
C PRO A 606 -12.08 -0.42 0.25
N PHE A 607 -12.30 0.53 -0.65
CA PHE A 607 -11.59 0.62 -1.93
C PHE A 607 -10.24 1.35 -1.84
N MET A 608 -9.93 1.96 -0.70
CA MET A 608 -8.66 2.63 -0.47
C MET A 608 -7.62 1.61 -0.01
N ALA A 609 -6.50 1.50 -0.74
CA ALA A 609 -5.40 0.60 -0.37
C ALA A 609 -4.87 0.90 1.05
N ALA A 610 -4.30 -0.11 1.72
CA ALA A 610 -3.67 0.04 3.05
C ALA A 610 -2.73 1.26 3.12
N ILE A 611 -2.73 1.97 4.26
CA ILE A 611 -1.86 3.14 4.42
C ILE A 611 -0.41 2.70 4.38
N ASN A 612 0.29 3.19 3.35
CA ASN A 612 1.72 3.03 3.18
C ASN A 612 2.43 4.29 3.69
N LEU A 613 2.54 4.43 5.01
CA LEU A 613 3.19 5.57 5.66
C LEU A 613 4.52 5.14 6.32
N PRO A 614 5.69 5.59 5.82
CA PRO A 614 6.99 5.21 6.41
C PRO A 614 7.14 5.61 7.87
N LEU A 615 6.54 6.74 8.26
CA LEU A 615 6.56 7.23 9.63
C LEU A 615 5.85 6.26 10.60
N LYS A 616 4.73 5.66 10.16
CA LYS A 616 4.00 4.65 10.94
C LYS A 616 4.89 3.45 11.20
N ASP A 617 5.52 2.92 10.16
CA ASP A 617 6.37 1.74 10.31
C ASP A 617 7.57 2.00 11.21
N PHE A 618 8.16 3.19 11.12
CA PHE A 618 9.24 3.58 12.03
C PHE A 618 8.79 3.57 13.49
N MET A 619 7.56 4.02 13.76
CA MET A 619 7.00 4.08 15.12
C MET A 619 6.45 2.73 15.61
N ALA A 620 6.10 1.81 14.71
CA ALA A 620 5.45 0.55 15.05
C ALA A 620 6.26 -0.33 16.03
N PRO A 621 7.59 -0.54 15.87
CA PRO A 621 8.39 -1.27 16.86
C PRO A 621 8.31 -0.64 18.25
N PHE A 622 8.34 0.69 18.32
CA PHE A 622 8.25 1.41 19.60
C PHE A 622 6.83 1.39 20.20
N TYR A 623 5.79 1.25 19.39
CA TYR A 623 4.45 1.04 19.94
C TYR A 623 4.26 -0.39 20.46
N GLN A 624 4.76 -1.40 19.73
CA GLN A 624 4.63 -2.82 20.07
C GLN A 624 5.44 -3.23 21.31
N HIS A 625 6.62 -2.63 21.50
CA HIS A 625 7.64 -3.10 22.45
C HIS A 625 7.94 -2.14 23.60
N PHE A 626 7.08 -1.16 23.88
CA PHE A 626 7.10 -0.39 25.12
C PHE A 626 5.96 -0.86 26.02
N PRO A 627 6.13 -1.96 26.77
CA PRO A 627 5.18 -2.28 27.81
C PRO A 627 5.28 -1.16 28.86
N HIS A 628 4.20 -0.39 28.96
CA HIS A 628 3.74 0.34 30.14
C HIS A 628 4.80 1.21 30.83
N VAL A 629 4.72 2.51 30.56
CA VAL A 629 5.18 3.55 31.49
C VAL A 629 4.75 3.13 32.89
N LYS A 630 5.69 2.94 33.81
CA LYS A 630 5.38 2.74 35.23
C LYS A 630 4.27 3.72 35.59
N GLU A 631 3.11 3.24 36.06
CA GLU A 631 2.18 4.14 36.75
C GLU A 631 3.02 4.92 37.76
N ARG A 632 2.91 6.27 37.77
CA ARG A 632 3.53 7.06 38.83
C ARG A 632 3.21 6.36 40.12
N ALA A 633 4.23 5.93 40.86
CA ALA A 633 4.07 5.21 42.10
C ALA A 633 2.98 5.91 42.93
N ARG A 634 1.86 5.21 43.15
CA ARG A 634 0.74 5.72 43.95
C ARG A 634 0.78 5.00 45.28
N CYS A 635 0.46 5.74 46.33
CA CYS A 635 0.21 5.14 47.62
C CYS A 635 -1.00 4.19 47.50
N GLY A 636 -0.94 3.03 48.16
CA GLY A 636 -2.04 2.06 48.24
C GLY A 636 -3.31 2.64 48.89
N ASN A 637 -3.19 3.78 49.58
CA ASN A 637 -4.32 4.55 50.06
C ASN A 637 -4.95 5.35 48.90
N LYS A 638 -6.15 4.94 48.47
CA LYS A 638 -6.91 5.58 47.38
C LYS A 638 -7.24 7.07 47.61
N ALA A 639 -7.24 7.54 48.86
CA ALA A 639 -7.46 8.95 49.20
C ALA A 639 -6.16 9.79 49.16
N CYS A 640 -5.01 9.18 48.90
CA CYS A 640 -3.73 9.87 48.90
C CYS A 640 -3.49 10.63 47.59
N THR A 641 -3.31 11.94 47.68
CA THR A 641 -3.04 12.83 46.53
C THR A 641 -1.56 13.14 46.34
N LYS A 642 -0.67 12.60 47.18
CA LYS A 642 0.78 12.85 47.10
C LYS A 642 1.38 12.19 45.86
N LYS A 643 2.19 12.95 45.11
CA LYS A 643 3.08 12.42 44.07
C LYS A 643 4.30 11.80 44.75
N VAL A 644 4.55 10.52 44.55
CA VAL A 644 5.62 9.78 45.25
C VAL A 644 6.42 8.93 44.25
N LYS A 645 7.70 8.69 44.54
CA LYS A 645 8.55 7.80 43.74
C LYS A 645 8.48 6.39 44.30
N GLU A 646 8.70 5.39 43.45
CA GLU A 646 8.53 3.98 43.86
C GLU A 646 9.50 3.56 44.98
N ILE A 647 10.70 4.15 45.01
CA ILE A 647 11.71 3.93 46.04
C ILE A 647 11.26 4.42 47.44
N ASP A 648 10.29 5.34 47.49
CA ASP A 648 9.82 5.94 48.74
C ASP A 648 8.60 5.19 49.31
N LEU A 649 8.06 4.21 48.57
CA LEU A 649 6.91 3.43 48.98
C LEU A 649 7.33 2.21 49.82
N LYS A 650 6.69 2.02 50.98
CA LYS A 650 6.89 0.87 51.87
C LYS A 650 5.82 -0.17 51.65
N SER A 651 6.20 -1.44 51.53
CA SER A 651 5.25 -2.55 51.42
C SER A 651 4.43 -2.70 52.69
N CYS A 652 3.14 -3.01 52.53
CA CYS A 652 2.23 -3.34 53.62
C CYS A 652 2.77 -4.54 54.40
N GLY A 653 2.98 -4.38 55.71
CA GLY A 653 3.52 -5.45 56.56
C GLY A 653 2.62 -6.69 56.67
N GLY A 654 1.32 -6.56 56.38
CA GLY A 654 0.37 -7.69 56.43
C GLY A 654 0.28 -8.47 55.12
N CYS A 655 -0.03 -7.80 54.01
CA CYS A 655 -0.30 -8.49 52.73
C CYS A 655 0.89 -8.49 51.77
N SER A 656 1.89 -7.61 51.96
CA SER A 656 3.02 -7.35 51.05
C SER A 656 2.65 -6.99 49.60
N LYS A 657 1.35 -6.93 49.26
CA LYS A 657 0.83 -6.69 47.90
C LYS A 657 0.61 -5.20 47.59
N GLN A 658 0.40 -4.36 48.61
CA GLN A 658 0.20 -2.92 48.44
C GLN A 658 1.35 -2.12 49.06
N LYS A 659 1.71 -0.99 48.45
CA LYS A 659 2.80 -0.13 48.92
C LYS A 659 2.30 1.28 49.24
N TYR A 660 2.78 1.88 50.33
CA TYR A 660 2.28 3.15 50.87
C TYR A 660 3.41 4.17 51.03
N CYS A 661 3.13 5.46 50.82
CA CYS A 661 4.13 6.53 50.95
C CYS A 661 4.44 6.93 52.40
N SER A 662 3.74 6.33 53.35
CA SER A 662 3.94 6.45 54.79
C SER A 662 3.75 5.08 55.42
N LYS A 663 4.19 4.91 56.66
CA LYS A 663 3.95 3.68 57.43
C LYS A 663 2.46 3.38 57.54
#